data_AF-A0A5K7ZC70-F1
#
_entry.id   AF-A0A5K7ZC70-F1
#
_cell.length_a   1.000
_cell.length_b   1.000
_cell.length_c   1.000
_cell.angle_alpha   90.00
_cell.angle_beta   90.00
_cell.angle_gamma   90.00
#
_symmetry.space_group_name_H-M   'P 1'
#
loop_
_entity.id
_entity.type
_entity.pdbx_description
1 polymer ?
#
loop_
_entity_poly.entity_id
_entity_poly.type
_entity_poly.pdbx_seq_one_letter_code
_entity_poly.pdbx_strand_id
1 'polypeptide(L)'
;MKKFLSLLFAVLLMAPVSLWLLGSMNGNTDNTVGQGFPMPEASLLLDKEYYRAVEGWFRNALPMGRPMQRINHWLDYHLFDTTSSKTVHIGTHGWLYPARTVPESDESTVSDEAGRRLFLDLHAVEKITAAAGRRFVFAAVPAKAAIYPEYIGSGNTLGTHSIYRTLIESQNRHPLSGFVDLETPLKKAKLGGVDVYNKRSKLWNCAGAAAAAERILEAQRLSRPAAAARPNPGCPPPDTILYRQILGETPREVRPAVSSHVSGPHSVLGPKAIIYGDAYLNQLMPFLTHAFKGMEVIDSSLETTFGGRMIASDGDMVLLECGGDHLRRLHLDLESLYAAAKKRFQGVIKRDIALETATPVSRCALDATENGLEIRSSGPEAFFALPALPGSTGSVFRMLKLAFSPDHPGSVSILIHPDAGGAIRKTPGHGSRDLIVPLPFADRIAIQINPSEHPGVFILESAQLFSFYGTSPASVRNASRQSDAGGDIYSGISIRPTETPPARTKTSPDIKTKPRARAAAHPTDALPEITLTDIAEGRIFQRQGKSGDIAVTGTYSGAIGPVAARVISADDGAVMVPWTVVDDSPENGLFTGILHHVPQGGWYRLQVRSGLTPWVVEKGRNRWGVGMLVACIGQSNMREWFYTGKEHLPAATLMLHRGGEWVPPGRIGNGALALGNRLTAALKIPIGLLDYSVNGTGLTAKAEWGKGFWLDTGPDSIYRRLIDGVNAAGGSVETVLWMQGEADAARGTVSREEYRQALERFVNDQIRVDIRNGSSRSHLPFLMIPLVKRPTGRDRSCQWIRDAQMDALKTIAECHLAAISMDLENRGRQHLTAASYTTLGIRTAQTILYLLDKVPYHRGPFVRNVTRPSAQTIDIEIEHRGGTDFTPWTDITGFEVLVDGQQQAIDSVSRQNGHTIRIELEEQVPRTIRVRYLYGAHPDTDHPVRDNSDLRLPLEPFSINTRYPEGADI
;
A
#
# COMPACT_ATOMS: atom_id res chain seq x y z
N MET A 1 39.23 -32.05 3.99
CA MET A 1 38.49 -30.80 4.32
C MET A 1 37.14 -31.07 5.00
N LYS A 2 36.11 -31.63 4.34
CA LYS A 2 34.76 -31.83 4.95
C LYS A 2 34.79 -32.45 6.37
N LYS A 3 35.47 -33.61 6.56
CA LYS A 3 35.60 -34.29 7.87
C LYS A 3 36.22 -33.42 8.99
N PHE A 4 37.14 -32.51 8.66
CA PHE A 4 37.81 -31.63 9.63
C PHE A 4 36.88 -30.50 10.08
N LEU A 5 36.12 -29.91 9.15
CA LEU A 5 35.13 -28.88 9.44
C LEU A 5 33.97 -29.41 10.30
N SER A 6 33.51 -30.64 10.07
CA SER A 6 32.50 -31.29 10.92
C SER A 6 32.99 -31.49 12.37
N LEU A 7 34.27 -31.81 12.56
CA LEU A 7 34.86 -32.01 13.89
C LEU A 7 35.02 -30.69 14.64
N LEU A 8 35.45 -29.63 13.94
CA LEU A 8 35.53 -28.27 14.47
C LEU A 8 34.15 -27.73 14.89
N PHE A 9 33.11 -28.02 14.10
CA PHE A 9 31.72 -27.65 14.40
C PHE A 9 31.20 -28.31 15.69
N ALA A 10 31.49 -29.61 15.88
CA ALA A 10 31.13 -30.32 17.12
C ALA A 10 31.83 -29.74 18.36
N VAL A 11 33.11 -29.36 18.25
CA VAL A 11 33.86 -28.71 19.34
C VAL A 11 33.27 -27.33 19.68
N LEU A 12 32.90 -26.53 18.68
CA LEU A 12 32.29 -25.21 18.87
C LEU A 12 30.91 -25.26 19.56
N LEU A 13 30.12 -26.31 19.34
CA LEU A 13 28.84 -26.52 20.02
C LEU A 13 29.01 -26.88 21.51
N MET A 14 30.09 -27.55 21.88
CA MET A 14 30.35 -27.98 23.27
C MET A 14 31.03 -26.91 24.13
N ALA A 15 31.82 -26.02 23.52
CA ALA A 15 32.61 -25.00 24.22
C ALA A 15 31.83 -24.13 25.24
N PRO A 16 30.57 -23.72 25.03
CA PRO A 16 29.82 -22.91 26.01
C PRO A 16 29.50 -23.68 27.29
N VAL A 17 29.16 -24.97 27.17
CA VAL A 17 28.94 -25.87 28.32
C VAL A 17 30.24 -26.06 29.09
N SER A 18 31.37 -26.20 28.37
CA SER A 18 32.70 -26.27 28.98
C SER A 18 33.10 -24.98 29.72
N LEU A 19 32.84 -23.80 29.14
CA LEU A 19 33.14 -22.50 29.76
C LEU A 19 32.25 -22.20 30.98
N TRP A 20 31.00 -22.68 30.97
CA TRP A 20 30.10 -22.61 32.13
C TRP A 20 30.56 -23.53 33.27
N LEU A 21 30.94 -24.78 32.97
CA LEU A 21 31.51 -25.72 33.96
C LEU A 21 32.82 -25.20 34.61
N LEU A 22 33.53 -24.29 33.93
CA LEU A 22 34.73 -23.63 34.42
C LEU A 22 34.44 -22.30 35.17
N GLY A 23 33.18 -22.04 35.54
CA GLY A 23 32.80 -20.90 36.39
C GLY A 23 33.01 -19.52 35.77
N SER A 24 33.23 -19.45 34.45
CA SER A 24 33.67 -18.23 33.76
C SER A 24 32.52 -17.32 33.28
N MET A 25 31.26 -17.66 33.63
CA MET A 25 30.05 -17.02 33.10
C MET A 25 28.97 -16.89 34.18
N ASN A 26 28.42 -15.69 34.36
CA ASN A 26 27.26 -15.47 35.23
C ASN A 26 25.97 -15.95 34.55
N GLY A 27 25.18 -16.75 35.28
CA GLY A 27 23.84 -17.16 34.87
C GLY A 27 22.77 -16.12 35.23
N ASN A 28 21.63 -16.14 34.54
CA ASN A 28 20.44 -15.37 34.92
C ASN A 28 19.36 -16.32 35.47
N THR A 29 18.79 -15.98 36.62
CA THR A 29 17.75 -16.75 37.32
C THR A 29 16.34 -16.58 36.73
N ASP A 30 16.12 -15.58 35.87
CA ASP A 30 14.80 -15.34 35.25
C ASP A 30 14.60 -16.05 33.90
N ASN A 31 15.64 -16.72 33.38
CA ASN A 31 15.66 -17.38 32.07
C ASN A 31 15.25 -16.48 30.87
N THR A 32 15.41 -15.17 30.99
CA THR A 32 15.13 -14.21 29.92
C THR A 32 16.31 -14.04 28.96
N VAL A 33 16.06 -13.34 27.86
CA VAL A 33 16.98 -13.18 26.73
C VAL A 33 18.03 -12.05 26.95
N GLY A 34 18.27 -11.65 28.21
CA GLY A 34 19.19 -10.56 28.58
C GLY A 34 20.01 -10.84 29.86
N GLN A 35 21.24 -10.30 29.90
CA GLN A 35 22.14 -10.27 31.07
C GLN A 35 22.36 -11.63 31.80
N GLY A 36 22.86 -12.65 31.10
CA GLY A 36 23.36 -13.90 31.70
C GLY A 36 22.89 -15.16 30.97
N PHE A 37 23.64 -16.26 31.06
CA PHE A 37 23.26 -17.53 30.42
C PHE A 37 22.03 -18.14 31.12
N PRO A 38 20.98 -18.60 30.40
CA PRO A 38 19.81 -19.22 31.02
C PRO A 38 20.22 -20.45 31.83
N MET A 39 19.69 -20.58 33.04
CA MET A 39 20.18 -21.56 34.01
C MET A 39 19.65 -22.97 33.68
N PRO A 40 20.53 -23.99 33.49
CA PRO A 40 20.10 -25.34 33.16
C PRO A 40 19.50 -26.05 34.37
N GLU A 41 18.17 -26.11 34.43
CA GLU A 41 17.42 -26.96 35.37
C GLU A 41 16.86 -28.20 34.68
N ALA A 42 16.81 -29.33 35.42
CA ALA A 42 16.29 -30.61 34.88
C ALA A 42 14.80 -30.55 34.49
N SER A 43 14.04 -29.66 35.14
CA SER A 43 12.64 -29.31 34.84
C SER A 43 12.45 -28.66 33.47
N LEU A 44 13.44 -27.89 33.01
CA LEU A 44 13.36 -27.05 31.80
C LEU A 44 13.86 -27.74 30.53
N LEU A 45 14.44 -28.95 30.64
CA LEU A 45 14.90 -29.76 29.50
C LEU A 45 13.79 -30.21 28.53
N LEU A 46 12.52 -30.00 28.89
CA LEU A 46 11.37 -30.24 28.00
C LEU A 46 10.63 -28.94 27.62
N ASP A 47 11.09 -27.79 28.12
CA ASP A 47 10.45 -26.50 27.89
C ASP A 47 10.98 -25.82 26.61
N LYS A 48 10.06 -25.59 25.68
CA LYS A 48 10.31 -24.91 24.40
C LYS A 48 10.72 -23.45 24.57
N GLU A 49 10.35 -22.80 25.67
CA GLU A 49 10.73 -21.42 25.97
C GLU A 49 12.15 -21.33 26.52
N TYR A 50 12.59 -22.30 27.33
CA TYR A 50 13.98 -22.44 27.75
C TYR A 50 14.93 -22.60 26.55
N TYR A 51 14.63 -23.47 25.59
CA TYR A 51 15.43 -23.60 24.37
C TYR A 51 15.47 -22.30 23.53
N ARG A 52 14.37 -21.54 23.47
CA ARG A 52 14.34 -20.21 22.84
C ARG A 52 15.15 -19.17 23.60
N ALA A 53 15.20 -19.25 24.93
CA ALA A 53 16.02 -18.38 25.76
C ALA A 53 17.51 -18.66 25.53
N VAL A 54 17.91 -19.94 25.49
CA VAL A 54 19.29 -20.35 25.18
C VAL A 54 19.69 -19.92 23.77
N GLU A 55 18.86 -20.18 22.76
CA GLU A 55 19.09 -19.72 21.38
C GLU A 55 19.14 -18.18 21.29
N GLY A 56 18.26 -17.49 22.02
CA GLY A 56 18.21 -16.04 22.11
C GLY A 56 19.44 -15.44 22.81
N TRP A 57 19.99 -16.12 23.81
CA TRP A 57 21.22 -15.74 24.49
C TRP A 57 22.41 -15.89 23.55
N PHE A 58 22.58 -17.04 22.88
CA PHE A 58 23.65 -17.24 21.88
C PHE A 58 23.65 -16.18 20.79
N ARG A 59 22.45 -15.72 20.40
CA ARG A 59 22.24 -14.68 19.39
C ARG A 59 22.64 -13.27 19.84
N ASN A 60 22.60 -12.98 21.15
CA ASN A 60 22.77 -11.62 21.68
C ASN A 60 24.03 -11.43 22.54
N ALA A 61 24.53 -12.47 23.20
CA ALA A 61 25.60 -12.38 24.20
C ALA A 61 27.01 -12.66 23.64
N LEU A 62 27.13 -13.44 22.57
CA LEU A 62 28.43 -13.67 21.92
C LEU A 62 28.75 -12.54 20.92
N PRO A 63 29.88 -11.83 21.04
CA PRO A 63 30.34 -10.87 20.03
C PRO A 63 30.51 -11.49 18.64
N MET A 64 30.70 -12.82 18.60
CA MET A 64 30.83 -13.64 17.39
C MET A 64 29.51 -14.26 16.90
N GLY A 65 28.35 -13.98 17.50
CA GLY A 65 27.09 -14.64 17.15
C GLY A 65 26.69 -14.54 15.66
N ARG A 66 26.84 -13.36 15.04
CA ARG A 66 26.62 -13.18 13.59
C ARG A 66 27.69 -13.89 12.74
N PRO A 67 29.01 -13.76 13.01
CA PRO A 67 30.03 -14.60 12.40
C PRO A 67 29.75 -16.12 12.48
N MET A 68 29.36 -16.64 13.64
CA MET A 68 29.05 -18.06 13.85
C MET A 68 27.83 -18.51 13.04
N GLN A 69 26.75 -17.71 13.02
CA GLN A 69 25.58 -18.01 12.19
C GLN A 69 25.93 -18.01 10.69
N ARG A 70 26.77 -17.07 10.24
CA ARG A 70 27.31 -17.02 8.87
C ARG A 70 28.15 -18.25 8.55
N ILE A 71 28.96 -18.74 9.49
CA ILE A 71 29.75 -19.97 9.35
C ILE A 71 28.82 -21.19 9.29
N ASN A 72 27.79 -21.29 10.13
CA ASN A 72 26.82 -22.38 10.07
C ASN A 72 26.14 -22.45 8.70
N HIS A 73 25.57 -21.34 8.24
CA HIS A 73 24.94 -21.27 6.91
C HIS A 73 25.93 -21.53 5.76
N TRP A 74 27.19 -21.12 5.91
CA TRP A 74 28.25 -21.45 4.96
C TRP A 74 28.56 -22.95 4.93
N LEU A 75 28.57 -23.61 6.08
CA LEU A 75 28.75 -25.06 6.22
C LEU A 75 27.55 -25.81 5.62
N ASP A 76 26.32 -25.41 5.96
CA ASP A 76 25.07 -25.97 5.41
C ASP A 76 25.13 -26.02 3.88
N TYR A 77 25.45 -24.88 3.26
CA TYR A 77 25.54 -24.75 1.82
C TYR A 77 26.69 -25.56 1.19
N HIS A 78 27.93 -25.46 1.68
CA HIS A 78 29.09 -26.12 1.02
C HIS A 78 29.31 -27.58 1.42
N LEU A 79 28.76 -28.03 2.55
CA LEU A 79 28.88 -29.41 3.02
C LEU A 79 27.70 -30.28 2.62
N PHE A 80 26.48 -29.75 2.74
CA PHE A 80 25.24 -30.52 2.65
C PHE A 80 24.31 -30.09 1.50
N ASP A 81 24.66 -29.03 0.75
CA ASP A 81 23.80 -28.43 -0.29
C ASP A 81 22.40 -28.03 0.24
N THR A 82 22.31 -27.69 1.53
CA THR A 82 21.08 -27.24 2.20
C THR A 82 21.08 -25.73 2.45
N THR A 83 19.90 -25.16 2.68
CA THR A 83 19.77 -23.78 3.18
C THR A 83 18.63 -23.67 4.20
N SER A 84 18.86 -22.85 5.22
CA SER A 84 17.84 -22.39 6.16
C SER A 84 16.96 -21.27 5.58
N SER A 85 17.35 -20.68 4.44
CA SER A 85 16.63 -19.58 3.80
C SER A 85 15.43 -20.08 3.01
N LYS A 86 14.24 -19.59 3.37
CA LYS A 86 13.01 -19.84 2.60
C LYS A 86 12.93 -19.06 1.28
N THR A 87 13.91 -18.20 0.97
CA THR A 87 13.88 -17.31 -0.22
C THR A 87 14.84 -17.73 -1.32
N VAL A 88 15.66 -18.77 -1.11
CA VAL A 88 16.66 -19.23 -2.09
C VAL A 88 16.50 -20.72 -2.34
N HIS A 89 16.40 -21.10 -3.60
CA HIS A 89 16.47 -22.48 -4.07
C HIS A 89 17.89 -22.80 -4.53
N ILE A 90 18.44 -23.94 -4.06
CA ILE A 90 19.76 -24.43 -4.47
C ILE A 90 19.56 -25.32 -5.70
N GLY A 91 20.11 -24.89 -6.83
CA GLY A 91 20.19 -25.66 -8.06
C GLY A 91 21.47 -26.49 -8.15
N THR A 92 21.63 -27.19 -9.27
CA THR A 92 22.82 -28.00 -9.53
C THR A 92 24.03 -27.13 -9.93
N HIS A 93 25.24 -27.69 -9.83
CA HIS A 93 26.49 -27.03 -10.29
C HIS A 93 26.74 -25.63 -9.69
N GLY A 94 26.27 -25.37 -8.46
CA GLY A 94 26.44 -24.11 -7.75
C GLY A 94 25.57 -22.95 -8.25
N TRP A 95 24.53 -23.24 -9.03
CA TRP A 95 23.52 -22.26 -9.43
C TRP A 95 22.50 -22.03 -8.32
N LEU A 96 22.22 -20.76 -8.02
CA LEU A 96 21.21 -20.34 -7.04
C LEU A 96 20.03 -19.65 -7.73
N TYR A 97 18.82 -19.90 -7.24
CA TYR A 97 17.60 -19.28 -7.76
C TYR A 97 16.80 -18.63 -6.61
N PRO A 98 15.97 -17.61 -6.88
CA PRO A 98 14.90 -17.25 -5.96
C PRO A 98 14.01 -18.49 -5.72
N ALA A 99 13.64 -18.76 -4.47
CA ALA A 99 12.67 -19.82 -4.17
C ALA A 99 11.27 -19.39 -4.65
N ARG A 100 10.59 -20.25 -5.40
CA ARG A 100 9.15 -20.13 -5.63
C ARG A 100 8.39 -20.90 -4.55
N THR A 101 7.34 -20.30 -4.00
CA THR A 101 6.20 -21.07 -3.50
C THR A 101 5.53 -21.76 -4.68
N VAL A 102 5.16 -23.04 -4.53
CA VAL A 102 4.36 -23.73 -5.54
C VAL A 102 2.97 -23.10 -5.51
N PRO A 103 2.45 -22.56 -6.63
CA PRO A 103 1.10 -22.01 -6.66
C PRO A 103 0.07 -23.13 -6.50
N GLU A 104 -0.93 -22.92 -5.65
CA GLU A 104 -2.14 -23.73 -5.63
C GLU A 104 -2.92 -23.56 -6.96
N SER A 105 -3.88 -24.44 -7.25
CA SER A 105 -4.64 -24.40 -8.52
C SER A 105 -5.20 -23.01 -8.83
N ASP A 106 -5.69 -22.34 -7.81
CA ASP A 106 -6.41 -21.07 -7.94
C ASP A 106 -5.45 -19.90 -8.20
N GLU A 107 -4.20 -19.97 -7.70
CA GLU A 107 -3.14 -19.01 -8.03
C GLU A 107 -2.74 -19.04 -9.52
N SER A 108 -2.95 -20.17 -10.21
CA SER A 108 -2.62 -20.30 -11.64
C SER A 108 -3.54 -19.46 -12.53
N THR A 109 -4.85 -19.55 -12.31
CA THR A 109 -5.88 -18.75 -13.01
C THR A 109 -5.69 -17.26 -12.74
N VAL A 110 -5.51 -16.88 -11.47
CA VAL A 110 -5.25 -15.49 -11.06
C VAL A 110 -3.98 -14.92 -11.71
N SER A 111 -2.92 -15.72 -11.84
CA SER A 111 -1.67 -15.30 -12.49
C SER A 111 -1.83 -15.07 -13.99
N ASP A 112 -2.69 -15.84 -14.65
CA ASP A 112 -2.98 -15.69 -16.08
C ASP A 112 -3.88 -14.50 -16.35
N GLU A 113 -4.91 -14.28 -15.54
CA GLU A 113 -5.76 -13.08 -15.59
C GLU A 113 -4.92 -11.81 -15.38
N ALA A 114 -4.07 -11.79 -14.35
CA ALA A 114 -3.14 -10.68 -14.09
C ALA A 114 -2.17 -10.44 -15.26
N GLY A 115 -1.68 -11.50 -15.93
CA GLY A 115 -0.82 -11.39 -17.12
C GLY A 115 -1.51 -10.75 -18.31
N ARG A 116 -2.76 -11.14 -18.60
CA ARG A 116 -3.58 -10.55 -19.68
C ARG A 116 -4.02 -9.13 -19.35
N ARG A 117 -4.34 -8.86 -18.08
CA ARG A 117 -4.68 -7.54 -17.56
C ARG A 117 -3.52 -6.55 -17.75
N LEU A 118 -2.35 -6.90 -17.24
CA LEU A 118 -1.12 -6.11 -17.40
C LEU A 118 -0.79 -5.86 -18.87
N PHE A 119 -1.01 -6.84 -19.75
CA PHE A 119 -0.84 -6.67 -21.19
C PHE A 119 -1.77 -5.59 -21.81
N LEU A 120 -3.05 -5.57 -21.42
CA LEU A 120 -3.99 -4.54 -21.88
C LEU A 120 -3.68 -3.16 -21.30
N ASP A 121 -3.25 -3.11 -20.03
CA ASP A 121 -2.81 -1.87 -19.39
C ASP A 121 -1.52 -1.33 -20.03
N LEU A 122 -0.58 -2.18 -20.42
CA LEU A 122 0.62 -1.79 -21.19
C LEU A 122 0.28 -1.26 -22.59
N HIS A 123 -0.71 -1.81 -23.28
CA HIS A 123 -1.23 -1.22 -24.54
C HIS A 123 -1.82 0.18 -24.29
N ALA A 124 -2.59 0.35 -23.21
CA ALA A 124 -3.13 1.66 -22.84
C ALA A 124 -2.02 2.68 -22.54
N VAL A 125 -1.00 2.30 -21.76
CA VAL A 125 0.18 3.15 -21.51
C VAL A 125 0.88 3.52 -22.81
N GLU A 126 1.11 2.56 -23.71
CA GLU A 126 1.73 2.81 -25.02
C GLU A 126 0.89 3.83 -25.83
N LYS A 127 -0.42 3.61 -25.98
CA LYS A 127 -1.27 4.47 -26.81
C LYS A 127 -1.48 5.85 -26.22
N ILE A 128 -1.64 5.97 -24.90
CA ILE A 128 -1.75 7.28 -24.20
C ILE A 128 -0.45 8.06 -24.36
N THR A 129 0.70 7.40 -24.19
CA THR A 129 2.04 8.03 -24.33
C THR A 129 2.32 8.44 -25.77
N ALA A 130 2.01 7.58 -26.74
CA ALA A 130 2.13 7.87 -28.17
C ALA A 130 1.22 9.03 -28.61
N ALA A 131 -0.04 9.04 -28.17
CA ALA A 131 -0.97 10.13 -28.44
C ALA A 131 -0.50 11.47 -27.85
N ALA A 132 0.27 11.47 -26.75
CA ALA A 132 0.88 12.66 -26.16
C ALA A 132 2.19 13.12 -26.86
N GLY A 133 2.59 12.44 -27.95
CA GLY A 133 3.79 12.74 -28.74
C GLY A 133 5.09 12.12 -28.21
N ARG A 134 5.01 11.08 -27.36
CA ARG A 134 6.17 10.41 -26.75
C ARG A 134 6.30 8.97 -27.21
N ARG A 135 7.52 8.43 -27.17
CA ARG A 135 7.74 6.99 -27.37
C ARG A 135 7.63 6.26 -26.03
N PHE A 136 6.98 5.10 -26.01
CA PHE A 136 6.97 4.19 -24.87
C PHE A 136 7.72 2.91 -25.24
N VAL A 137 8.54 2.41 -24.32
CA VAL A 137 9.31 1.18 -24.47
C VAL A 137 9.15 0.35 -23.21
N PHE A 138 8.80 -0.92 -23.34
CA PHE A 138 8.71 -1.85 -22.22
C PHE A 138 9.67 -3.02 -22.44
N ALA A 139 10.60 -3.20 -21.51
CA ALA A 139 11.63 -4.23 -21.56
C ALA A 139 11.39 -5.24 -20.41
N ALA A 140 10.77 -6.37 -20.75
CA ALA A 140 10.48 -7.43 -19.79
C ALA A 140 11.72 -8.31 -19.61
N VAL A 141 12.37 -8.26 -18.44
CA VAL A 141 13.56 -9.07 -18.16
C VAL A 141 13.12 -10.47 -17.72
N PRO A 142 13.44 -11.54 -18.48
CA PRO A 142 13.04 -12.90 -18.14
C PRO A 142 13.66 -13.33 -16.82
N ALA A 143 12.95 -14.15 -16.04
CA ALA A 143 13.53 -14.74 -14.85
C ALA A 143 14.73 -15.64 -15.24
N LYS A 144 15.79 -15.63 -14.42
CA LYS A 144 16.98 -16.50 -14.57
C LYS A 144 16.64 -17.97 -14.86
N ALA A 145 15.56 -18.47 -14.26
CA ALA A 145 15.04 -19.81 -14.45
C ALA A 145 14.52 -20.10 -15.89
N ALA A 146 13.97 -19.11 -16.60
CA ALA A 146 13.55 -19.27 -18.00
C ALA A 146 14.74 -19.39 -18.97
N ILE A 147 15.87 -18.78 -18.62
CA ILE A 147 17.12 -18.88 -19.41
C ILE A 147 17.95 -20.12 -19.03
N TYR A 148 17.93 -20.52 -17.76
CA TYR A 148 18.68 -21.67 -17.22
C TYR A 148 17.77 -22.66 -16.48
N PRO A 149 16.82 -23.33 -17.14
CA PRO A 149 15.99 -24.36 -16.52
C PRO A 149 16.81 -25.61 -16.13
N GLU A 150 17.88 -25.93 -16.86
CA GLU A 150 18.64 -27.17 -16.70
C GLU A 150 19.41 -27.27 -15.37
N TYR A 151 19.72 -26.14 -14.74
CA TYR A 151 20.42 -26.13 -13.44
C TYR A 151 19.48 -26.03 -12.24
N ILE A 152 18.15 -26.10 -12.41
CA ILE A 152 17.20 -26.03 -11.27
C ILE A 152 17.15 -27.32 -10.46
N GLY A 153 17.32 -28.48 -11.10
CA GLY A 153 17.21 -29.80 -10.48
C GLY A 153 15.82 -30.45 -10.64
N SER A 154 15.77 -31.77 -10.49
CA SER A 154 14.55 -32.58 -10.68
C SER A 154 13.55 -32.39 -9.53
N GLY A 155 12.29 -32.11 -9.86
CA GLY A 155 11.18 -32.03 -8.90
C GLY A 155 10.49 -30.67 -8.83
N ASN A 156 11.03 -29.63 -9.48
CA ASN A 156 10.41 -28.30 -9.53
C ASN A 156 9.96 -28.00 -10.97
N THR A 157 8.66 -28.06 -11.23
CA THR A 157 8.11 -27.56 -12.50
C THR A 157 8.21 -26.05 -12.52
N LEU A 158 8.90 -25.51 -13.52
CA LEU A 158 8.87 -24.09 -13.83
C LEU A 158 7.44 -23.71 -14.18
N GLY A 159 6.74 -23.12 -13.19
CA GLY A 159 5.28 -22.99 -13.17
C GLY A 159 4.69 -22.64 -14.54
N THR A 160 3.87 -23.55 -15.06
CA THR A 160 3.28 -23.50 -16.40
C THR A 160 2.48 -22.22 -16.63
N HIS A 161 1.94 -21.65 -15.56
CA HIS A 161 1.19 -20.39 -15.49
C HIS A 161 2.01 -19.35 -14.73
N SER A 162 2.24 -18.18 -15.34
CA SER A 162 2.87 -17.04 -14.68
C SER A 162 2.61 -15.76 -15.46
N ILE A 163 2.53 -14.63 -14.76
CA ILE A 163 2.28 -13.29 -15.33
C ILE A 163 3.19 -13.01 -16.54
N TYR A 164 4.50 -13.30 -16.42
CA TYR A 164 5.47 -13.13 -17.51
C TYR A 164 5.10 -13.96 -18.76
N ARG A 165 4.80 -15.25 -18.59
CA ARG A 165 4.46 -16.14 -19.71
C ARG A 165 3.20 -15.66 -20.42
N THR A 166 2.16 -15.37 -19.65
CA THR A 166 0.84 -15.01 -20.20
C THR A 166 0.85 -13.62 -20.84
N LEU A 167 1.72 -12.72 -20.37
CA LEU A 167 2.08 -11.47 -21.03
C LEU A 167 2.76 -11.72 -22.38
N ILE A 168 3.78 -12.59 -22.46
CA ILE A 168 4.46 -12.95 -23.73
C ILE A 168 3.51 -13.64 -24.71
N GLU A 169 2.66 -14.56 -24.26
CA GLU A 169 1.65 -15.23 -25.10
C GLU A 169 0.58 -14.28 -25.62
N SER A 170 0.30 -13.19 -24.89
CA SER A 170 -0.62 -12.13 -25.35
C SER A 170 0.08 -11.19 -26.35
N GLN A 171 1.34 -10.82 -26.07
CA GLN A 171 2.20 -10.04 -26.97
C GLN A 171 2.39 -10.73 -28.33
N ASN A 172 2.63 -12.04 -28.35
CA ASN A 172 2.81 -12.79 -29.59
C ASN A 172 1.54 -12.84 -30.47
N ARG A 173 0.35 -12.74 -29.86
CA ARG A 173 -0.94 -12.69 -30.59
C ARG A 173 -1.31 -11.28 -31.04
N HIS A 174 -1.00 -10.27 -30.23
CA HIS A 174 -1.41 -8.88 -30.47
C HIS A 174 -0.25 -7.89 -30.17
N PRO A 175 0.75 -7.78 -31.07
CA PRO A 175 1.99 -7.08 -30.75
C PRO A 175 1.84 -5.60 -30.35
N LEU A 176 2.33 -5.27 -29.16
CA LEU A 176 2.79 -3.93 -28.77
C LEU A 176 3.97 -3.51 -29.66
N SER A 177 4.04 -2.23 -30.02
CA SER A 177 5.13 -1.67 -30.84
C SER A 177 6.38 -1.35 -30.00
N GLY A 178 6.19 -0.96 -28.75
CA GLY A 178 7.25 -0.62 -27.79
C GLY A 178 7.76 -1.80 -26.96
N PHE A 179 7.19 -3.00 -27.09
CA PHE A 179 7.59 -4.16 -26.30
C PHE A 179 8.87 -4.79 -26.85
N VAL A 180 9.85 -4.99 -25.99
CA VAL A 180 11.14 -5.60 -26.31
C VAL A 180 11.23 -6.95 -25.60
N ASP A 181 11.10 -8.05 -26.35
CA ASP A 181 11.45 -9.39 -25.86
C ASP A 181 12.97 -9.51 -25.68
N LEU A 182 13.38 -9.86 -24.47
CA LEU A 182 14.77 -10.10 -24.07
C LEU A 182 15.09 -11.59 -23.90
N GLU A 183 14.11 -12.49 -23.90
CA GLU A 183 14.34 -13.93 -23.73
C GLU A 183 15.06 -14.53 -24.94
N THR A 184 14.64 -14.17 -26.16
CA THR A 184 15.26 -14.62 -27.41
C THR A 184 16.76 -14.24 -27.52
N PRO A 185 17.20 -12.97 -27.36
CA PRO A 185 18.63 -12.62 -27.43
C PRO A 185 19.46 -13.24 -26.29
N LEU A 186 18.91 -13.34 -25.07
CA LEU A 186 19.62 -13.97 -23.95
C LEU A 186 19.85 -15.47 -24.18
N LYS A 187 18.87 -16.20 -24.73
CA LYS A 187 19.05 -17.60 -25.14
C LYS A 187 20.08 -17.74 -26.27
N LYS A 188 20.08 -16.84 -27.26
CA LYS A 188 21.08 -16.82 -28.35
C LYS A 188 22.50 -16.61 -27.80
N ALA A 189 22.69 -15.67 -26.89
CA ALA A 189 23.99 -15.42 -26.25
C ALA A 189 24.46 -16.60 -25.40
N LYS A 190 23.55 -17.24 -24.62
CA LYS A 190 23.82 -18.49 -23.89
C LYS A 190 24.29 -19.62 -24.81
N LEU A 191 23.61 -19.83 -25.95
CA LEU A 191 23.99 -20.84 -26.94
C LEU A 191 25.35 -20.56 -27.60
N GLY A 192 25.81 -19.30 -27.61
CA GLY A 192 27.17 -18.91 -28.00
C GLY A 192 28.26 -19.27 -26.97
N GLY A 193 27.93 -19.97 -25.88
CA GLY A 193 28.88 -20.41 -24.85
C GLY A 193 29.20 -19.36 -23.78
N VAL A 194 28.47 -18.23 -23.76
CA VAL A 194 28.67 -17.15 -22.79
C VAL A 194 27.60 -17.23 -21.71
N ASP A 195 28.02 -17.32 -20.44
CA ASP A 195 27.08 -17.19 -19.32
C ASP A 195 26.45 -15.78 -19.34
N VAL A 196 25.13 -15.68 -19.26
CA VAL A 196 24.37 -14.40 -19.26
C VAL A 196 23.76 -14.05 -17.90
N TYR A 197 23.76 -14.98 -16.94
CA TYR A 197 23.38 -14.72 -15.54
C TYR A 197 24.49 -15.09 -14.56
N ASN A 198 24.52 -14.39 -13.42
CA ASN A 198 25.44 -14.72 -12.33
C ASN A 198 24.96 -15.96 -11.58
N LYS A 199 25.79 -17.01 -11.47
CA LYS A 199 25.43 -18.26 -10.77
C LYS A 199 24.89 -18.03 -9.35
N ARG A 200 25.45 -17.06 -8.62
CA ARG A 200 25.16 -16.73 -7.21
C ARG A 200 24.26 -15.50 -6.96
N SER A 201 23.65 -14.92 -8.00
CA SER A 201 22.67 -13.82 -7.87
C SER A 201 21.43 -14.09 -8.73
N LYS A 202 20.36 -13.33 -8.51
CA LYS A 202 19.17 -13.30 -9.39
C LYS A 202 19.44 -12.50 -10.67
N LEU A 203 20.38 -11.55 -10.63
CA LEU A 203 20.65 -10.60 -11.70
C LEU A 203 21.49 -11.19 -12.85
N TRP A 204 21.26 -10.68 -14.07
CA TRP A 204 22.13 -10.93 -15.21
C TRP A 204 23.55 -10.41 -14.98
N ASN A 205 24.49 -10.85 -15.80
CA ASN A 205 25.84 -10.27 -15.85
C ASN A 205 25.97 -9.30 -17.04
N CYS A 206 27.16 -8.70 -17.22
CA CYS A 206 27.39 -7.75 -18.30
C CYS A 206 27.20 -8.32 -19.71
N ALA A 207 27.40 -9.63 -19.95
CA ALA A 207 27.15 -10.22 -21.26
C ALA A 207 25.64 -10.34 -21.55
N GLY A 208 24.85 -10.72 -20.54
CA GLY A 208 23.40 -10.68 -20.63
C GLY A 208 22.86 -9.27 -20.84
N ALA A 209 23.37 -8.31 -20.07
CA ALA A 209 22.97 -6.91 -20.21
C ALA A 209 23.40 -6.28 -21.55
N ALA A 210 24.56 -6.65 -22.11
CA ALA A 210 24.97 -6.21 -23.45
C ALA A 210 24.01 -6.73 -24.53
N ALA A 211 23.67 -8.02 -24.52
CA ALA A 211 22.72 -8.61 -25.47
C ALA A 211 21.31 -8.02 -25.33
N ALA A 212 20.88 -7.70 -24.10
CA ALA A 212 19.62 -7.00 -23.85
C ALA A 212 19.65 -5.54 -24.35
N ALA A 213 20.73 -4.80 -24.10
CA ALA A 213 20.90 -3.43 -24.55
C ALA A 213 20.94 -3.32 -26.08
N GLU A 214 21.67 -4.22 -26.77
CA GLU A 214 21.67 -4.31 -28.24
C GLU A 214 20.24 -4.47 -28.77
N ARG A 215 19.47 -5.42 -28.23
CA ARG A 215 18.08 -5.65 -28.62
C ARG A 215 17.18 -4.43 -28.38
N ILE A 216 17.34 -3.73 -27.26
CA ILE A 216 16.59 -2.49 -26.95
C ILE A 216 16.92 -1.39 -27.96
N LEU A 217 18.21 -1.18 -28.28
CA LEU A 217 18.66 -0.14 -29.20
C LEU A 217 18.24 -0.42 -30.65
N GLU A 218 18.31 -1.68 -31.09
CA GLU A 218 17.79 -2.13 -32.39
C GLU A 218 16.28 -1.88 -32.52
N ALA A 219 15.50 -2.32 -31.53
CA ALA A 219 14.03 -2.19 -31.54
C ALA A 219 13.60 -0.72 -31.64
N GLN A 220 14.38 0.20 -31.05
CA GLN A 220 14.12 1.64 -31.09
C GLN A 220 14.79 2.38 -32.26
N ARG A 221 15.53 1.67 -33.14
CA ARG A 221 16.34 2.23 -34.23
C ARG A 221 17.35 3.30 -33.75
N LEU A 222 17.93 3.07 -32.56
CA LEU A 222 18.91 3.96 -31.92
C LEU A 222 20.36 3.47 -32.11
N SER A 223 20.57 2.29 -32.72
CA SER A 223 21.89 1.75 -33.03
C SER A 223 22.67 2.65 -33.99
N ARG A 224 23.90 3.05 -33.61
CA ARG A 224 24.88 3.66 -34.52
C ARG A 224 25.72 2.58 -35.23
N PRO A 225 26.34 2.88 -36.40
CA PRO A 225 27.35 2.01 -37.00
C PRO A 225 28.50 1.72 -36.02
N ALA A 226 29.00 0.48 -36.03
CA ALA A 226 29.94 -0.06 -35.05
C ALA A 226 31.25 0.74 -34.86
N ALA A 227 31.63 1.59 -35.82
CA ALA A 227 32.83 2.41 -35.77
C ALA A 227 32.83 3.52 -34.70
N ALA A 228 31.66 3.86 -34.11
CA ALA A 228 31.51 5.00 -33.21
C ALA A 228 31.32 4.65 -31.71
N ALA A 229 31.37 3.37 -31.33
CA ALA A 229 31.09 2.93 -29.97
C ALA A 229 32.23 2.11 -29.37
N ARG A 230 33.07 2.75 -28.54
CA ARG A 230 33.83 2.04 -27.50
C ARG A 230 33.03 2.11 -26.19
N PRO A 231 32.49 1.00 -25.66
CA PRO A 231 31.88 1.01 -24.34
C PRO A 231 32.95 1.33 -23.28
N ASN A 232 32.61 2.19 -22.32
CA ASN A 232 33.50 2.52 -21.21
C ASN A 232 33.57 1.30 -20.27
N PRO A 233 34.74 0.67 -20.03
CA PRO A 233 34.82 -0.73 -19.56
C PRO A 233 34.55 -0.95 -18.05
N GLY A 234 33.80 -0.05 -17.42
CA GLY A 234 33.42 -0.13 -16.00
C GLY A 234 32.20 -0.99 -15.74
N CYS A 235 32.23 -2.27 -16.12
CA CYS A 235 31.16 -3.22 -15.74
C CYS A 235 31.07 -3.35 -14.21
N PRO A 236 29.90 -3.09 -13.59
CA PRO A 236 29.73 -3.29 -12.15
C PRO A 236 30.07 -4.73 -11.75
N PRO A 237 30.78 -4.95 -10.63
CA PRO A 237 31.22 -6.28 -10.23
C PRO A 237 30.04 -7.24 -10.05
N PRO A 238 30.23 -8.54 -10.33
CA PRO A 238 29.15 -9.52 -10.25
C PRO A 238 28.58 -9.59 -8.82
N ASP A 239 27.28 -9.37 -8.72
CA ASP A 239 26.58 -9.43 -7.44
C ASP A 239 26.40 -10.88 -6.96
N THR A 240 26.19 -11.03 -5.65
CA THR A 240 26.05 -12.30 -4.93
C THR A 240 24.83 -12.33 -4.00
N ILE A 241 23.76 -11.60 -4.30
CA ILE A 241 22.59 -11.40 -3.41
C ILE A 241 21.98 -12.71 -2.89
N LEU A 242 21.84 -13.74 -3.72
CA LEU A 242 21.27 -15.03 -3.31
C LEU A 242 22.25 -15.79 -2.39
N TYR A 243 23.54 -15.73 -2.67
CA TYR A 243 24.57 -16.33 -1.80
C TYR A 243 24.66 -15.60 -0.44
N ARG A 244 24.55 -14.26 -0.42
CA ARG A 244 24.44 -13.49 0.84
C ARG A 244 23.18 -13.88 1.63
N GLN A 245 22.05 -14.07 0.96
CA GLN A 245 20.81 -14.56 1.60
C GLN A 245 20.97 -15.96 2.20
N ILE A 246 21.63 -16.89 1.49
CA ILE A 246 21.97 -18.22 2.05
C ILE A 246 22.81 -18.06 3.31
N LEU A 247 23.81 -17.17 3.31
CA LEU A 247 24.65 -16.90 4.48
C LEU A 247 23.92 -16.18 5.64
N GLY A 248 22.64 -15.86 5.50
CA GLY A 248 21.85 -15.11 6.50
C GLY A 248 22.18 -13.62 6.57
N GLU A 249 22.89 -13.08 5.58
CA GLU A 249 23.16 -11.65 5.47
C GLU A 249 21.94 -10.90 4.95
N THR A 250 21.74 -9.66 5.40
CA THR A 250 20.70 -8.79 4.83
C THR A 250 21.05 -8.45 3.37
N PRO A 251 20.10 -8.57 2.42
CA PRO A 251 20.33 -8.15 1.05
C PRO A 251 20.68 -6.66 1.00
N ARG A 252 21.86 -6.34 0.49
CA ARG A 252 22.14 -5.01 -0.05
C ARG A 252 21.63 -5.01 -1.48
N GLU A 253 20.41 -4.51 -1.69
CA GLU A 253 19.93 -4.22 -3.04
C GLU A 253 20.85 -3.18 -3.68
N VAL A 254 21.35 -3.53 -4.87
CA VAL A 254 22.19 -2.63 -5.66
C VAL A 254 21.25 -1.62 -6.31
N ARG A 255 21.08 -0.47 -5.66
CA ARG A 255 20.33 0.67 -6.23
C ARG A 255 20.90 1.01 -7.62
N PRO A 256 20.09 1.51 -8.57
CA PRO A 256 20.61 2.17 -9.76
C PRO A 256 21.68 3.21 -9.37
N ALA A 257 22.91 3.03 -9.83
CA ALA A 257 24.06 3.83 -9.39
C ALA A 257 24.02 5.31 -9.82
N VAL A 258 22.98 5.72 -10.56
CA VAL A 258 22.85 7.01 -11.24
C VAL A 258 21.51 7.63 -10.84
N SER A 259 21.51 8.49 -9.82
CA SER A 259 20.33 9.27 -9.39
C SER A 259 20.38 10.73 -9.88
N SER A 260 21.11 10.99 -10.97
CA SER A 260 21.32 12.33 -11.52
C SER A 260 21.55 12.27 -13.04
N HIS A 261 21.23 13.37 -13.73
CA HIS A 261 21.31 13.45 -15.19
C HIS A 261 22.75 13.33 -15.71
N VAL A 262 23.17 12.13 -16.09
CA VAL A 262 24.42 11.89 -16.82
C VAL A 262 24.14 11.84 -18.31
N SER A 263 24.29 12.97 -19.00
CA SER A 263 24.48 12.94 -20.46
C SER A 263 25.80 12.25 -20.77
N GLY A 264 25.75 11.15 -21.54
CA GLY A 264 26.95 10.47 -22.01
C GLY A 264 27.78 11.40 -22.91
N PRO A 265 29.13 11.38 -22.85
CA PRO A 265 29.99 12.38 -23.50
C PRO A 265 29.96 12.38 -25.05
N HIS A 266 29.15 11.53 -25.69
CA HIS A 266 29.15 11.30 -27.14
C HIS A 266 27.76 11.31 -27.80
N SER A 267 26.69 11.63 -27.05
CA SER A 267 25.31 11.66 -27.58
C SER A 267 24.78 13.09 -27.72
N VAL A 268 24.85 13.63 -28.93
CA VAL A 268 24.31 14.97 -29.28
C VAL A 268 22.98 14.87 -30.04
N LEU A 269 22.58 13.67 -30.48
CA LEU A 269 21.47 13.45 -31.43
C LEU A 269 20.41 12.41 -30.99
N GLY A 270 20.56 11.80 -29.80
CA GLY A 270 19.60 10.83 -29.27
C GLY A 270 18.36 11.48 -28.62
N PRO A 271 17.29 10.71 -28.33
CA PRO A 271 16.16 11.23 -27.54
C PRO A 271 16.56 11.49 -26.08
N LYS A 272 15.78 12.31 -25.37
CA LYS A 272 15.84 12.46 -23.91
C LYS A 272 14.95 11.38 -23.30
N ALA A 273 15.53 10.50 -22.49
CA ALA A 273 14.85 9.31 -21.97
C ALA A 273 14.55 9.43 -20.47
N ILE A 274 13.33 9.08 -20.08
CA ILE A 274 12.96 8.79 -18.69
C ILE A 274 12.98 7.27 -18.55
N ILE A 275 13.82 6.74 -17.66
CA ILE A 275 14.05 5.31 -17.51
C ILE A 275 13.65 4.87 -16.11
N TYR A 276 12.59 4.08 -16.05
CA TYR A 276 12.19 3.35 -14.86
C TYR A 276 12.83 1.96 -14.92
N GLY A 277 13.52 1.55 -13.87
CA GLY A 277 14.17 0.22 -13.83
C GLY A 277 14.65 -0.14 -12.44
N ASP A 278 14.94 -1.43 -12.24
CA ASP A 278 15.34 -1.96 -10.94
C ASP A 278 16.85 -2.21 -10.86
N ALA A 279 17.29 -3.10 -9.98
CA ALA A 279 18.70 -3.50 -9.88
C ALA A 279 19.26 -4.09 -11.20
N TYR A 280 18.42 -4.65 -12.09
CA TYR A 280 18.82 -5.09 -13.44
C TYR A 280 19.41 -3.93 -14.28
N LEU A 281 18.84 -2.72 -14.18
CA LEU A 281 19.25 -1.53 -14.93
C LEU A 281 20.74 -1.16 -14.73
N ASN A 282 21.32 -1.43 -13.55
CA ASN A 282 22.74 -1.16 -13.27
C ASN A 282 23.70 -1.73 -14.31
N GLN A 283 23.43 -2.95 -14.78
CA GLN A 283 24.28 -3.63 -15.76
C GLN A 283 23.97 -3.17 -17.20
N LEU A 284 22.79 -2.58 -17.46
CA LEU A 284 22.42 -2.00 -18.76
C LEU A 284 23.04 -0.60 -19.00
N MET A 285 23.17 0.22 -17.97
CA MET A 285 23.60 1.62 -18.09
C MET A 285 24.92 1.83 -18.89
N PRO A 286 25.98 1.01 -18.74
CA PRO A 286 27.19 1.13 -19.54
C PRO A 286 26.97 0.97 -21.06
N PHE A 287 25.91 0.25 -21.45
CA PHE A 287 25.57 -0.03 -22.84
C PHE A 287 24.51 0.91 -23.40
N LEU A 288 23.62 1.47 -22.58
CA LEU A 288 22.52 2.35 -23.03
C LEU A 288 22.88 3.85 -23.08
N THR A 289 23.80 4.32 -22.24
CA THR A 289 24.09 5.76 -22.05
C THR A 289 24.53 6.51 -23.32
N HIS A 290 25.14 5.83 -24.29
CA HIS A 290 25.59 6.45 -25.53
C HIS A 290 24.46 6.78 -26.53
N ALA A 291 23.25 6.24 -26.32
CA ALA A 291 22.12 6.39 -27.24
C ALA A 291 21.20 7.60 -26.95
N PHE A 292 21.39 8.28 -25.82
CA PHE A 292 20.47 9.30 -25.30
C PHE A 292 21.17 10.62 -25.04
N LYS A 293 20.60 11.76 -25.49
CA LYS A 293 21.19 13.10 -25.26
C LYS A 293 21.13 13.52 -23.79
N GLY A 294 20.20 12.93 -23.04
CA GLY A 294 20.02 13.10 -21.60
C GLY A 294 19.11 11.99 -21.06
N MET A 295 19.34 11.61 -19.81
CA MET A 295 18.62 10.53 -19.14
C MET A 295 18.16 10.99 -17.75
N GLU A 296 16.95 10.60 -17.37
CA GLU A 296 16.42 10.63 -16.01
C GLU A 296 16.22 9.17 -15.60
N VAL A 297 16.78 8.74 -14.47
CA VAL A 297 16.71 7.34 -14.02
C VAL A 297 15.95 7.30 -12.69
N ILE A 298 14.89 6.49 -12.67
CA ILE A 298 13.97 6.35 -11.54
C ILE A 298 13.98 4.88 -11.10
N ASP A 299 14.29 4.66 -9.82
CA ASP A 299 14.35 3.34 -9.19
C ASP A 299 12.93 2.79 -8.97
N SER A 300 12.53 1.81 -9.78
CA SER A 300 11.20 1.19 -9.72
C SER A 300 10.94 0.39 -8.43
N SER A 301 11.97 0.14 -7.61
CA SER A 301 11.77 -0.41 -6.26
C SER A 301 11.24 0.63 -5.24
N LEU A 302 11.30 1.92 -5.59
CA LEU A 302 10.86 3.05 -4.74
C LEU A 302 9.58 3.72 -5.26
N GLU A 303 9.20 3.39 -6.48
CA GLU A 303 8.03 3.87 -7.21
C GLU A 303 7.36 2.66 -7.88
N THR A 304 6.42 2.02 -7.19
CA THR A 304 5.68 0.85 -7.71
C THR A 304 4.47 1.22 -8.57
N THR A 305 4.06 2.49 -8.55
CA THR A 305 2.91 3.02 -9.29
C THR A 305 3.38 4.03 -10.35
N PHE A 306 3.02 3.77 -11.61
CA PHE A 306 3.47 4.54 -12.78
C PHE A 306 2.25 5.20 -13.45
N GLY A 307 2.26 6.52 -13.52
CA GLY A 307 1.13 7.32 -14.00
C GLY A 307 1.58 8.68 -14.56
N GLY A 308 0.91 9.77 -14.17
CA GLY A 308 1.10 11.10 -14.77
C GLY A 308 2.54 11.62 -14.83
N ARG A 309 3.44 11.21 -13.93
CA ARG A 309 4.87 11.59 -13.97
C ARG A 309 5.62 11.14 -15.24
N MET A 310 5.18 10.05 -15.88
CA MET A 310 5.69 9.59 -17.19
C MET A 310 5.47 10.64 -18.31
N ILE A 311 4.49 11.54 -18.12
CA ILE A 311 4.10 12.60 -19.06
C ILE A 311 4.56 13.99 -18.58
N ALA A 312 4.68 14.20 -17.27
CA ALA A 312 5.04 15.48 -16.66
C ALA A 312 6.51 15.87 -16.86
N SER A 313 7.46 14.95 -16.62
CA SER A 313 8.90 15.23 -16.83
C SER A 313 9.17 15.53 -18.31
N ASP A 314 10.03 16.49 -18.62
CA ASP A 314 10.44 16.81 -20.00
C ASP A 314 11.26 15.65 -20.60
N GLY A 315 10.72 14.94 -21.61
CA GLY A 315 11.31 13.75 -22.20
C GLY A 315 10.64 13.35 -23.51
N ASP A 316 11.44 12.80 -24.43
CA ASP A 316 11.02 12.32 -25.76
C ASP A 316 10.53 10.86 -25.71
N MET A 317 11.05 10.08 -24.75
CA MET A 317 10.83 8.65 -24.60
C MET A 317 10.75 8.24 -23.13
N VAL A 318 9.90 7.26 -22.84
CA VAL A 318 9.86 6.54 -21.57
C VAL A 318 10.25 5.09 -21.81
N LEU A 319 11.25 4.59 -21.07
CA LEU A 319 11.64 3.18 -21.01
C LEU A 319 11.29 2.63 -19.63
N LEU A 320 10.49 1.57 -19.59
CA LEU A 320 10.17 0.81 -18.38
C LEU A 320 10.83 -0.57 -18.49
N GLU A 321 11.89 -0.76 -17.71
CA GLU A 321 12.55 -2.05 -17.48
C GLU A 321 11.93 -2.69 -16.22
N CYS A 322 11.59 -3.97 -16.31
CA CYS A 322 11.04 -4.70 -15.17
C CYS A 322 11.47 -6.16 -15.17
N GLY A 323 12.07 -6.60 -14.06
CA GLY A 323 12.28 -8.01 -13.74
C GLY A 323 10.97 -8.81 -13.72
N GLY A 324 10.97 -10.01 -14.31
CA GLY A 324 9.81 -10.93 -14.27
C GLY A 324 9.27 -11.21 -12.86
N ASP A 325 10.15 -11.20 -11.85
CA ASP A 325 9.81 -11.37 -10.43
C ASP A 325 9.09 -10.14 -9.82
N HIS A 326 9.15 -8.97 -10.49
CA HIS A 326 8.57 -7.70 -10.03
C HIS A 326 7.27 -7.32 -10.78
N LEU A 327 6.89 -8.03 -11.86
CA LEU A 327 5.68 -7.74 -12.64
C LEU A 327 4.38 -7.74 -11.81
N ARG A 328 4.31 -8.51 -10.71
CA ARG A 328 3.16 -8.54 -9.79
C ARG A 328 3.03 -7.25 -8.94
N ARG A 329 4.09 -6.44 -8.88
CA ARG A 329 4.19 -5.16 -8.14
C ARG A 329 4.21 -3.94 -9.08
N LEU A 330 4.03 -4.16 -10.38
CA LEU A 330 4.00 -3.13 -11.41
C LEU A 330 2.57 -2.58 -11.56
N HIS A 331 2.29 -1.44 -10.94
CA HIS A 331 0.95 -0.83 -10.95
C HIS A 331 0.90 0.31 -11.97
N LEU A 332 0.01 0.20 -12.97
CA LEU A 332 -0.13 1.18 -14.04
C LEU A 332 -1.39 2.05 -13.80
N ASP A 333 -1.18 3.27 -13.33
CA ASP A 333 -2.22 4.27 -13.06
C ASP A 333 -2.60 4.98 -14.37
N LEU A 334 -3.52 4.35 -15.10
CA LEU A 334 -4.03 4.82 -16.38
C LEU A 334 -4.81 6.13 -16.25
N GLU A 335 -5.48 6.33 -15.13
CA GLU A 335 -6.27 7.52 -14.79
C GLU A 335 -5.37 8.76 -14.67
N SER A 336 -4.33 8.70 -13.85
CA SER A 336 -3.32 9.77 -13.72
C SER A 336 -2.54 10.00 -15.01
N LEU A 337 -2.20 8.92 -15.73
CA LEU A 337 -1.55 9.00 -17.04
C LEU A 337 -2.44 9.73 -18.06
N TYR A 338 -3.72 9.37 -18.14
CA TYR A 338 -4.71 10.03 -18.99
C TYR A 338 -4.91 11.49 -18.57
N ALA A 339 -5.03 11.78 -17.27
CA ALA A 339 -5.21 13.13 -16.76
C ALA A 339 -4.06 14.07 -17.17
N ALA A 340 -2.82 13.58 -17.11
CA ALA A 340 -1.64 14.32 -17.57
C ALA A 340 -1.55 14.42 -19.10
N ALA A 341 -1.98 13.39 -19.84
CA ALA A 341 -1.82 13.30 -21.29
C ALA A 341 -2.96 13.92 -22.12
N LYS A 342 -4.20 13.98 -21.59
CA LYS A 342 -5.42 14.28 -22.37
C LYS A 342 -5.42 15.60 -23.13
N LYS A 343 -4.67 16.61 -22.66
CA LYS A 343 -4.49 17.91 -23.34
C LYS A 343 -3.54 17.86 -24.55
N ARG A 344 -2.79 16.77 -24.71
CA ARG A 344 -1.75 16.58 -25.75
C ARG A 344 -2.15 15.57 -26.84
N PHE A 345 -3.32 14.94 -26.73
CA PHE A 345 -3.73 13.83 -27.59
C PHE A 345 -3.83 14.20 -29.08
N GLN A 346 -3.11 13.46 -29.92
CA GLN A 346 -3.16 13.49 -31.37
C GLN A 346 -3.60 12.13 -31.93
N GLY A 347 -4.37 12.12 -33.03
CA GLY A 347 -4.77 10.88 -33.72
C GLY A 347 -5.76 9.98 -32.97
N VAL A 348 -6.44 10.49 -31.94
CA VAL A 348 -7.40 9.72 -31.12
C VAL A 348 -8.83 10.12 -31.49
N ILE A 349 -9.63 9.16 -31.97
CA ILE A 349 -11.07 9.38 -32.19
C ILE A 349 -11.80 9.10 -30.89
N LYS A 350 -12.64 10.05 -30.46
CA LYS A 350 -13.55 9.90 -29.32
C LYS A 350 -14.97 9.76 -29.87
N ARG A 351 -15.74 8.81 -29.33
CA ARG A 351 -17.16 8.63 -29.63
C ARG A 351 -17.92 8.50 -28.31
N ASP A 352 -18.93 9.33 -28.12
CA ASP A 352 -19.82 9.21 -26.97
C ASP A 352 -20.72 7.98 -27.12
N ILE A 353 -21.02 7.34 -25.99
CA ILE A 353 -21.91 6.18 -25.90
C ILE A 353 -23.25 6.70 -25.40
N ALA A 354 -24.30 6.40 -26.16
CA ALA A 354 -25.69 6.71 -25.84
C ALA A 354 -26.11 6.02 -24.54
N LEU A 355 -26.09 6.75 -23.42
CA LEU A 355 -26.39 6.23 -22.09
C LEU A 355 -27.86 5.84 -21.94
N GLU A 356 -28.75 6.48 -22.69
CA GLU A 356 -30.17 6.15 -22.85
C GLU A 356 -30.42 4.76 -23.46
N THR A 357 -29.38 4.11 -23.99
CA THR A 357 -29.42 2.71 -24.48
C THR A 357 -28.86 1.68 -23.49
N ALA A 358 -28.46 2.12 -22.29
CA ALA A 358 -28.08 1.22 -21.21
C ALA A 358 -29.31 0.46 -20.67
N THR A 359 -29.10 -0.76 -20.17
CA THR A 359 -30.19 -1.63 -19.69
C THR A 359 -29.87 -2.19 -18.30
N PRO A 360 -30.82 -2.22 -17.35
CA PRO A 360 -30.60 -2.90 -16.08
C PRO A 360 -30.39 -4.41 -16.32
N VAL A 361 -29.47 -5.04 -15.57
CA VAL A 361 -29.18 -6.49 -15.64
C VAL A 361 -29.66 -7.17 -14.37
N SER A 362 -29.32 -6.61 -13.21
CA SER A 362 -29.76 -7.09 -11.90
C SER A 362 -29.86 -5.94 -10.92
N ARG A 363 -30.88 -5.98 -10.04
CA ARG A 363 -31.08 -5.12 -8.85
C ARG A 363 -30.70 -3.64 -9.00
N CYS A 364 -31.01 -3.06 -10.15
CA CYS A 364 -30.92 -1.63 -10.38
C CYS A 364 -32.09 -1.15 -11.24
N ALA A 365 -32.38 0.14 -11.14
CA ALA A 365 -33.19 0.88 -12.10
C ALA A 365 -32.34 2.01 -12.71
N LEU A 366 -32.64 2.38 -13.94
CA LEU A 366 -31.90 3.36 -14.72
C LEU A 366 -32.84 4.47 -15.17
N ASP A 367 -32.39 5.72 -15.09
CA ASP A 367 -33.09 6.86 -15.67
C ASP A 367 -32.11 7.77 -16.44
N ALA A 368 -32.54 8.26 -17.60
CA ALA A 368 -31.72 9.06 -18.50
C ALA A 368 -32.03 10.55 -18.31
N THR A 369 -31.12 11.25 -17.63
CA THR A 369 -31.29 12.66 -17.24
C THR A 369 -30.40 13.59 -18.06
N GLU A 370 -30.65 14.91 -17.98
CA GLU A 370 -29.75 15.93 -18.57
C GLU A 370 -28.31 15.87 -18.00
N ASN A 371 -28.13 15.30 -16.80
CA ASN A 371 -26.85 15.15 -16.13
C ASN A 371 -26.15 13.80 -16.40
N GLY A 372 -26.74 12.94 -17.25
CA GLY A 372 -26.26 11.59 -17.55
C GLY A 372 -27.20 10.50 -17.04
N LEU A 373 -26.67 9.28 -16.88
CA LEU A 373 -27.44 8.12 -16.43
C LEU A 373 -27.53 8.12 -14.90
N GLU A 374 -28.72 8.32 -14.36
CA GLU A 374 -29.01 7.99 -12.96
C GLU A 374 -29.16 6.47 -12.82
N ILE A 375 -28.48 5.92 -11.82
CA ILE A 375 -28.42 4.49 -11.55
C ILE A 375 -28.83 4.28 -10.10
N ARG A 376 -30.09 3.86 -9.89
CA ARG A 376 -30.62 3.45 -8.59
C ARG A 376 -30.17 2.02 -8.33
N SER A 377 -29.37 1.79 -7.29
CA SER A 377 -28.61 0.55 -7.04
C SER A 377 -28.89 -0.03 -5.66
N SER A 378 -29.01 -1.36 -5.58
CA SER A 378 -29.06 -2.10 -4.29
C SER A 378 -27.68 -2.49 -3.74
N GLY A 379 -26.57 -1.98 -4.30
CA GLY A 379 -25.21 -2.30 -3.87
C GLY A 379 -24.57 -3.47 -4.64
N PRO A 380 -23.87 -4.44 -4.00
CA PRO A 380 -22.94 -5.34 -4.69
C PRO A 380 -23.53 -6.25 -5.78
N GLU A 381 -24.84 -6.52 -5.72
CA GLU A 381 -25.56 -7.35 -6.71
C GLU A 381 -26.24 -6.53 -7.82
N ALA A 382 -26.11 -5.20 -7.78
CA ALA A 382 -26.68 -4.30 -8.77
C ALA A 382 -25.75 -4.19 -9.99
N PHE A 383 -26.20 -4.57 -11.17
CA PHE A 383 -25.47 -4.45 -12.44
C PHE A 383 -26.36 -3.89 -13.53
N PHE A 384 -25.79 -3.00 -14.37
CA PHE A 384 -26.38 -2.56 -15.63
C PHE A 384 -25.42 -2.85 -16.79
N ALA A 385 -25.93 -2.91 -18.01
CA ALA A 385 -25.13 -3.10 -19.22
C ALA A 385 -25.11 -1.83 -20.07
N LEU A 386 -23.94 -1.54 -20.64
CA LEU A 386 -23.82 -0.60 -21.76
C LEU A 386 -24.16 -1.31 -23.08
N PRO A 387 -24.57 -0.57 -24.13
CA PRO A 387 -24.75 -1.13 -25.47
C PRO A 387 -23.45 -1.83 -25.94
N ALA A 388 -23.60 -2.95 -26.65
CA ALA A 388 -22.45 -3.75 -27.09
C ALA A 388 -21.45 -2.94 -27.94
N LEU A 389 -20.20 -2.89 -27.49
CA LEU A 389 -19.14 -2.06 -28.08
C LEU A 389 -18.20 -2.90 -28.98
N PRO A 390 -17.54 -2.29 -29.97
CA PRO A 390 -16.40 -2.94 -30.64
C PRO A 390 -15.19 -2.94 -29.70
N GLY A 391 -14.53 -4.10 -29.55
CA GLY A 391 -13.29 -4.22 -28.77
C GLY A 391 -12.06 -3.76 -29.54
N SER A 392 -10.88 -4.06 -29.01
CA SER A 392 -9.61 -3.81 -29.69
C SER A 392 -9.40 -4.76 -30.88
N THR A 393 -8.57 -4.34 -31.83
CA THR A 393 -8.22 -5.06 -33.07
C THR A 393 -6.74 -4.85 -33.37
N GLY A 394 -6.15 -5.63 -34.26
CA GLY A 394 -4.73 -5.49 -34.62
C GLY A 394 -4.32 -4.12 -35.18
N SER A 395 -5.27 -3.34 -35.72
CA SER A 395 -5.03 -1.99 -36.26
C SER A 395 -5.56 -0.84 -35.39
N VAL A 396 -6.53 -1.13 -34.51
CA VAL A 396 -7.18 -0.14 -33.64
C VAL A 396 -7.26 -0.66 -32.20
N PHE A 397 -6.53 -0.03 -31.29
CA PHE A 397 -6.68 -0.26 -29.86
C PHE A 397 -7.80 0.62 -29.31
N ARG A 398 -8.59 0.11 -28.36
CA ARG A 398 -9.76 0.82 -27.81
C ARG A 398 -9.76 0.86 -26.29
N MET A 399 -10.21 1.97 -25.75
CA MET A 399 -10.47 2.15 -24.32
C MET A 399 -11.86 2.74 -24.12
N LEU A 400 -12.55 2.30 -23.08
CA LEU A 400 -13.74 2.94 -22.54
C LEU A 400 -13.30 3.92 -21.43
N LYS A 401 -13.80 5.14 -21.47
CA LYS A 401 -13.72 6.12 -20.40
C LYS A 401 -15.09 6.30 -19.77
N LEU A 402 -15.23 6.04 -18.47
CA LEU A 402 -16.44 6.33 -17.70
C LEU A 402 -16.19 7.54 -16.82
N ALA A 403 -17.09 8.54 -16.79
CA ALA A 403 -16.99 9.65 -15.86
C ALA A 403 -18.17 9.62 -14.90
N PHE A 404 -17.91 9.34 -13.62
CA PHE A 404 -18.90 9.42 -12.56
C PHE A 404 -18.92 10.83 -11.93
N SER A 405 -19.92 11.11 -11.10
CA SER A 405 -19.95 12.33 -10.29
C SER A 405 -18.72 12.45 -9.36
N PRO A 406 -18.22 13.66 -9.05
CA PRO A 406 -16.99 13.85 -8.26
C PRO A 406 -16.96 13.19 -6.87
N ASP A 407 -18.11 13.02 -6.23
CA ASP A 407 -18.25 12.50 -4.86
C ASP A 407 -18.69 11.03 -4.80
N HIS A 408 -18.54 10.29 -5.89
CA HIS A 408 -18.97 8.90 -6.05
C HIS A 408 -18.43 7.99 -4.92
N PRO A 409 -19.30 7.35 -4.09
CA PRO A 409 -18.85 6.54 -2.97
C PRO A 409 -18.63 5.07 -3.34
N GLY A 410 -17.49 4.52 -2.92
CA GLY A 410 -17.14 3.09 -3.07
C GLY A 410 -16.50 2.75 -4.42
N SER A 411 -16.30 1.45 -4.66
CA SER A 411 -15.64 0.96 -5.87
C SER A 411 -16.63 0.53 -6.95
N VAL A 412 -16.43 1.02 -8.17
CA VAL A 412 -17.09 0.56 -9.40
C VAL A 412 -16.47 -0.79 -9.80
N SER A 413 -17.29 -1.77 -10.16
CA SER A 413 -16.81 -3.08 -10.64
C SER A 413 -17.34 -3.35 -12.05
N ILE A 414 -16.45 -3.73 -12.98
CA ILE A 414 -16.75 -3.84 -14.41
C ILE A 414 -16.42 -5.25 -14.90
N LEU A 415 -17.43 -5.92 -15.45
CA LEU A 415 -17.31 -7.23 -16.09
C LEU A 415 -17.32 -7.04 -17.60
N ILE A 416 -16.44 -7.77 -18.30
CA ILE A 416 -16.26 -7.68 -19.74
C ILE A 416 -16.39 -9.08 -20.34
N HIS A 417 -17.22 -9.23 -21.37
CA HIS A 417 -17.38 -10.50 -22.09
C HIS A 417 -17.03 -10.35 -23.59
N PRO A 418 -16.25 -11.27 -24.19
CA PRO A 418 -15.59 -12.42 -23.54
C PRO A 418 -14.56 -11.98 -22.50
N ASP A 419 -14.42 -12.77 -21.42
CA ASP A 419 -13.49 -12.43 -20.35
C ASP A 419 -12.05 -12.55 -20.85
N ALA A 420 -11.29 -11.49 -20.60
CA ALA A 420 -9.90 -11.35 -21.00
C ALA A 420 -8.94 -11.20 -19.82
N GLY A 421 -9.40 -11.06 -18.57
CA GLY A 421 -8.53 -10.74 -17.43
C GLY A 421 -9.24 -10.50 -16.10
N GLY A 422 -10.42 -11.07 -15.90
CA GLY A 422 -11.19 -10.98 -14.66
C GLY A 422 -11.97 -9.67 -14.49
N ALA A 423 -12.66 -9.56 -13.36
CA ALA A 423 -13.44 -8.38 -12.99
C ALA A 423 -12.53 -7.18 -12.70
N ILE A 424 -12.85 -6.02 -13.30
CA ILE A 424 -12.08 -4.79 -13.13
C ILE A 424 -12.73 -3.97 -12.00
N ARG A 425 -12.11 -3.95 -10.82
CA ARG A 425 -12.52 -3.06 -9.72
C ARG A 425 -11.69 -1.78 -9.74
N LYS A 426 -12.36 -0.61 -9.75
CA LYS A 426 -11.72 0.71 -9.62
C LYS A 426 -12.53 1.61 -8.70
N THR A 427 -11.85 2.39 -7.87
CA THR A 427 -12.46 3.40 -6.99
C THR A 427 -12.31 4.76 -7.68
N PRO A 428 -13.40 5.49 -8.02
CA PRO A 428 -13.30 6.86 -8.51
C PRO A 428 -12.65 7.74 -7.44
N GLY A 429 -11.45 8.26 -7.73
CA GLY A 429 -10.65 8.99 -6.75
C GLY A 429 -10.85 10.51 -6.79
N HIS A 430 -10.58 11.17 -5.67
CA HIS A 430 -10.60 12.63 -5.51
C HIS A 430 -9.46 13.28 -6.32
N GLY A 431 -9.68 13.42 -7.63
CA GLY A 431 -8.69 13.96 -8.59
C GLY A 431 -8.86 13.44 -10.01
N SER A 432 -9.42 12.24 -10.19
CA SER A 432 -9.84 11.71 -11.49
C SER A 432 -11.15 10.94 -11.38
N ARG A 433 -12.25 11.65 -11.67
CA ARG A 433 -13.59 11.05 -11.86
C ARG A 433 -13.69 10.17 -13.12
N ASP A 434 -12.72 10.31 -14.03
CA ASP A 434 -12.60 9.51 -15.25
C ASP A 434 -11.97 8.15 -14.87
N LEU A 435 -12.68 7.04 -15.08
CA LEU A 435 -12.14 5.66 -15.06
C LEU A 435 -11.75 5.22 -16.47
N ILE A 436 -10.55 4.67 -16.63
CA ILE A 436 -9.96 4.20 -17.89
C ILE A 436 -9.96 2.68 -17.94
N VAL A 437 -10.67 2.14 -18.92
CA VAL A 437 -10.92 0.70 -19.10
C VAL A 437 -10.41 0.26 -20.49
N PRO A 438 -9.23 -0.35 -20.56
CA PRO A 438 -8.74 -1.00 -21.77
C PRO A 438 -9.72 -2.08 -22.25
N LEU A 439 -10.08 -2.06 -23.54
CA LEU A 439 -10.97 -3.07 -24.12
C LEU A 439 -10.15 -4.21 -24.76
N PRO A 440 -10.54 -5.48 -24.56
CA PRO A 440 -9.78 -6.62 -25.05
C PRO A 440 -9.93 -6.81 -26.56
N PHE A 441 -9.06 -7.64 -27.13
CA PHE A 441 -9.00 -7.90 -28.57
C PHE A 441 -10.10 -8.86 -29.04
N ALA A 442 -11.31 -8.34 -29.26
CA ALA A 442 -12.43 -9.06 -29.86
C ALA A 442 -13.39 -8.12 -30.61
N ASP A 443 -14.08 -8.63 -31.64
CA ASP A 443 -14.90 -7.81 -32.54
C ASP A 443 -16.11 -7.16 -31.84
N ARG A 444 -16.68 -7.83 -30.84
CA ARG A 444 -17.81 -7.36 -30.04
C ARG A 444 -17.60 -7.67 -28.57
N ILE A 445 -17.89 -6.69 -27.73
CA ILE A 445 -17.74 -6.72 -26.29
C ILE A 445 -19.09 -6.39 -25.64
N ALA A 446 -19.50 -7.18 -24.67
CA ALA A 446 -20.53 -6.80 -23.71
C ALA A 446 -19.87 -6.33 -22.42
N ILE A 447 -20.38 -5.25 -21.82
CA ILE A 447 -19.84 -4.65 -20.60
C ILE A 447 -20.99 -4.54 -19.60
N GLN A 448 -20.82 -5.17 -18.43
CA GLN A 448 -21.70 -4.98 -17.28
C GLN A 448 -20.95 -4.19 -16.21
N ILE A 449 -21.63 -3.27 -15.56
CA ILE A 449 -21.07 -2.35 -14.58
C ILE A 449 -21.92 -2.46 -13.32
N ASN A 450 -21.30 -2.83 -12.21
CA ASN A 450 -21.80 -2.53 -10.89
C ASN A 450 -21.36 -1.09 -10.55
N PRO A 451 -22.32 -0.16 -10.33
CA PRO A 451 -21.99 1.24 -10.10
C PRO A 451 -21.26 1.44 -8.79
N SER A 452 -21.58 0.67 -7.75
CA SER A 452 -20.89 0.71 -6.46
C SER A 452 -21.24 -0.52 -5.62
N GLU A 453 -20.35 -0.86 -4.70
CA GLU A 453 -20.59 -1.81 -3.62
C GLU A 453 -21.58 -1.31 -2.55
N HIS A 454 -22.09 -0.08 -2.68
CA HIS A 454 -23.08 0.51 -1.77
C HIS A 454 -24.46 0.65 -2.42
N PRO A 455 -25.55 0.43 -1.65
CA PRO A 455 -26.87 0.85 -2.07
C PRO A 455 -26.95 2.37 -2.13
N GLY A 456 -27.69 2.91 -3.10
CA GLY A 456 -27.83 4.36 -3.30
C GLY A 456 -28.16 4.75 -4.73
N VAL A 457 -28.10 6.05 -5.00
CA VAL A 457 -28.31 6.65 -6.32
C VAL A 457 -26.96 7.18 -6.82
N PHE A 458 -26.59 6.80 -8.05
CA PHE A 458 -25.28 7.12 -8.64
C PHE A 458 -25.46 7.75 -10.02
N ILE A 459 -24.61 8.71 -10.38
CA ILE A 459 -24.66 9.37 -11.70
C ILE A 459 -23.42 8.99 -12.50
N LEU A 460 -23.64 8.37 -13.66
CA LEU A 460 -22.65 8.23 -14.72
C LEU A 460 -22.88 9.38 -15.72
N GLU A 461 -22.09 10.44 -15.59
CA GLU A 461 -22.22 11.66 -16.41
C GLU A 461 -21.94 11.41 -17.90
N SER A 462 -20.97 10.54 -18.21
CA SER A 462 -20.63 10.19 -19.60
C SER A 462 -19.89 8.86 -19.71
N ALA A 463 -20.13 8.17 -20.81
CA ALA A 463 -19.31 7.04 -21.27
C ALA A 463 -18.77 7.34 -22.68
N GLN A 464 -17.46 7.18 -22.89
CA GLN A 464 -16.81 7.54 -24.15
C GLN A 464 -15.88 6.42 -24.63
N LEU A 465 -16.01 6.03 -25.89
CA LEU A 465 -15.12 5.10 -26.57
C LEU A 465 -13.98 5.86 -27.24
N PHE A 466 -12.76 5.62 -26.79
CA PHE A 466 -11.53 6.14 -27.39
C PHE A 466 -10.94 5.08 -28.33
N SER A 467 -10.66 5.45 -29.58
CA SER A 467 -10.06 4.59 -30.60
C SER A 467 -8.72 5.17 -31.07
N PHE A 468 -7.67 4.35 -30.97
CA PHE A 468 -6.28 4.68 -31.30
C PHE A 468 -5.83 3.82 -32.49
N TYR A 469 -5.53 4.46 -33.63
CA TYR A 469 -5.16 3.81 -34.89
C TYR A 469 -3.61 3.81 -35.03
N GLY A 470 -3.00 2.70 -35.48
CA GLY A 470 -1.53 2.59 -35.63
C GLY A 470 -0.98 3.20 -36.95
N THR A 471 0.29 3.59 -37.08
CA THR A 471 1.45 3.52 -36.16
C THR A 471 2.38 4.76 -36.26
N SER A 472 3.13 5.02 -35.18
CA SER A 472 4.25 5.99 -35.02
C SER A 472 3.97 7.50 -35.03
N PRO A 473 4.74 8.28 -34.22
CA PRO A 473 4.84 9.74 -34.39
C PRO A 473 5.52 10.09 -35.72
N ALA A 474 5.29 11.33 -36.20
CA ALA A 474 5.61 11.83 -37.54
C ALA A 474 6.87 11.23 -38.19
N SER A 475 6.69 10.55 -39.33
CA SER A 475 7.79 10.03 -40.13
C SER A 475 8.50 11.13 -40.92
N VAL A 476 9.84 11.11 -40.87
CA VAL A 476 10.67 11.79 -41.86
C VAL A 476 10.60 10.99 -43.18
N ARG A 477 10.57 11.69 -44.31
CA ARG A 477 10.21 11.16 -45.64
C ARG A 477 11.09 10.01 -46.16
N ASN A 478 10.41 9.00 -46.74
CA ASN A 478 10.76 8.11 -47.89
C ASN A 478 12.14 7.39 -47.90
N ALA A 479 12.22 6.09 -48.21
CA ALA A 479 11.91 5.53 -49.54
C ALA A 479 11.76 3.98 -49.60
N SER A 480 11.08 3.52 -50.66
CA SER A 480 11.10 2.17 -51.31
C SER A 480 10.87 0.87 -50.50
N ARG A 481 9.94 0.05 -51.00
CA ARG A 481 9.71 -1.36 -50.62
C ARG A 481 10.75 -2.27 -51.27
N GLN A 482 11.10 -3.37 -50.61
CA GLN A 482 11.28 -4.66 -51.28
C GLN A 482 10.92 -5.81 -50.31
N SER A 483 10.31 -6.86 -50.85
CA SER A 483 9.89 -8.06 -50.14
C SER A 483 10.93 -9.16 -50.28
N ASP A 484 11.05 -10.05 -49.30
CA ASP A 484 11.41 -11.44 -49.56
C ASP A 484 10.87 -12.39 -48.48
N ALA A 485 10.65 -13.65 -48.86
CA ALA A 485 10.07 -14.70 -48.04
C ALA A 485 11.14 -15.73 -47.62
N GLY A 486 10.99 -16.29 -46.41
CA GLY A 486 11.79 -17.41 -45.93
C GLY A 486 10.90 -18.38 -45.14
N GLY A 487 10.75 -19.61 -45.64
CA GLY A 487 9.81 -20.60 -45.11
C GLY A 487 10.32 -21.34 -43.86
N ASP A 488 9.38 -21.88 -43.10
CA ASP A 488 9.61 -22.75 -41.94
C ASP A 488 10.05 -24.16 -42.39
N ILE A 489 10.89 -24.81 -41.59
CA ILE A 489 11.69 -25.99 -41.97
C ILE A 489 11.12 -27.31 -41.42
N TYR A 490 9.88 -27.31 -40.91
CA TYR A 490 9.29 -28.44 -40.16
C TYR A 490 7.97 -29.00 -40.75
N SER A 491 7.67 -28.77 -42.03
CA SER A 491 6.54 -29.42 -42.71
C SER A 491 6.98 -30.63 -43.55
N GLY A 492 6.69 -31.86 -43.11
CA GLY A 492 7.12 -33.03 -43.90
C GLY A 492 6.82 -34.46 -43.43
N ILE A 493 5.64 -34.78 -42.87
CA ILE A 493 5.11 -36.17 -42.91
C ILE A 493 3.60 -36.13 -43.21
N SER A 494 3.18 -36.86 -44.25
CA SER A 494 1.77 -37.10 -44.59
C SER A 494 1.38 -38.55 -44.28
N ILE A 495 0.20 -38.76 -43.70
CA ILE A 495 -0.47 -40.07 -43.64
C ILE A 495 -1.90 -39.90 -44.20
N ARG A 496 -2.36 -40.88 -44.99
CA ARG A 496 -3.60 -40.83 -45.79
C ARG A 496 -4.83 -41.35 -45.02
N PRO A 497 -6.07 -41.03 -45.51
CA PRO A 497 -7.30 -41.29 -44.77
C PRO A 497 -8.06 -42.58 -45.18
N THR A 498 -8.80 -43.12 -44.20
CA THR A 498 -9.87 -44.12 -44.25
C THR A 498 -10.58 -44.04 -42.89
N GLU A 499 -11.88 -44.31 -42.67
CA GLU A 499 -13.04 -44.52 -43.53
C GLU A 499 -14.33 -44.29 -42.67
N THR A 500 -15.49 -44.08 -43.27
CA THR A 500 -16.84 -44.14 -42.60
C THR A 500 -17.51 -45.49 -42.98
N PRO A 501 -18.76 -45.86 -42.57
CA PRO A 501 -19.77 -45.20 -41.73
C PRO A 501 -19.99 -46.07 -40.45
N PRO A 502 -21.16 -46.65 -40.01
CA PRO A 502 -22.59 -46.48 -40.32
C PRO A 502 -23.41 -45.77 -39.20
N ALA A 503 -24.69 -45.54 -39.47
CA ALA A 503 -25.70 -45.04 -38.52
C ALA A 503 -26.77 -46.10 -38.21
N ARG A 504 -27.53 -45.92 -37.10
CA ARG A 504 -28.94 -46.37 -36.85
C ARG A 504 -29.28 -46.16 -35.35
N THR A 505 -30.49 -45.84 -34.87
CA THR A 505 -31.77 -45.32 -35.37
C THR A 505 -32.68 -45.15 -34.14
N LYS A 506 -33.51 -44.11 -34.15
CA LYS A 506 -34.71 -43.85 -33.31
C LYS A 506 -35.32 -45.01 -32.51
N THR A 507 -35.70 -44.72 -31.25
CA THR A 507 -37.02 -45.03 -30.66
C THR A 507 -37.45 -43.93 -29.69
N SER A 508 -38.76 -43.84 -29.44
CA SER A 508 -39.49 -42.85 -28.63
C SER A 508 -40.88 -43.45 -28.36
N PRO A 509 -41.73 -42.92 -27.46
CA PRO A 509 -41.51 -42.01 -26.32
C PRO A 509 -41.88 -42.70 -24.97
N ASP A 510 -41.81 -41.99 -23.83
CA ASP A 510 -42.91 -42.11 -22.87
C ASP A 510 -43.14 -40.91 -21.91
N ILE A 511 -44.44 -40.64 -21.71
CA ILE A 511 -45.15 -39.99 -20.60
C ILE A 511 -44.54 -38.75 -19.90
N LYS A 512 -44.93 -37.59 -20.43
CA LYS A 512 -45.58 -36.45 -19.74
C LYS A 512 -45.47 -36.35 -18.20
N THR A 513 -44.73 -35.34 -17.73
CA THR A 513 -45.16 -34.48 -16.60
C THR A 513 -45.05 -33.01 -17.00
N LYS A 514 -46.20 -32.38 -17.28
CA LYS A 514 -46.28 -30.93 -17.49
C LYS A 514 -45.91 -30.19 -16.19
N PRO A 515 -45.06 -29.16 -16.22
CA PRO A 515 -45.19 -28.06 -15.27
C PRO A 515 -46.60 -27.50 -15.42
N ARG A 516 -47.38 -27.53 -14.34
CA ARG A 516 -48.74 -27.00 -14.32
C ARG A 516 -48.63 -25.48 -14.48
N ALA A 517 -48.87 -24.99 -15.70
CA ALA A 517 -49.10 -23.56 -15.95
C ALA A 517 -50.14 -23.07 -14.94
N ARG A 518 -49.71 -22.21 -14.02
CA ARG A 518 -50.60 -21.56 -13.05
C ARG A 518 -51.52 -20.67 -13.89
N ALA A 519 -52.83 -20.85 -13.75
CA ALA A 519 -53.78 -20.05 -14.49
C ALA A 519 -53.49 -18.56 -14.25
N ALA A 520 -53.55 -17.76 -15.32
CA ALA A 520 -53.54 -16.31 -15.18
C ALA A 520 -54.77 -15.91 -14.36
N ALA A 521 -54.56 -15.58 -13.09
CA ALA A 521 -55.58 -14.90 -12.31
C ALA A 521 -55.73 -13.49 -12.88
N HIS A 522 -56.97 -13.00 -12.95
CA HIS A 522 -57.21 -11.58 -13.19
C HIS A 522 -56.48 -10.75 -12.12
N PRO A 523 -55.93 -9.58 -12.46
CA PRO A 523 -55.30 -8.71 -11.48
C PRO A 523 -56.37 -8.07 -10.59
N THR A 524 -56.74 -8.76 -9.51
CA THR A 524 -56.91 -8.06 -8.24
C THR A 524 -55.51 -7.66 -7.81
N ASP A 525 -55.19 -6.37 -7.89
CA ASP A 525 -53.91 -5.84 -7.45
C ASP A 525 -53.65 -6.27 -6.00
N ALA A 526 -52.71 -7.19 -5.83
CA ALA A 526 -52.29 -7.63 -4.51
C ALA A 526 -51.69 -6.44 -3.78
N LEU A 527 -52.04 -6.28 -2.50
CA LEU A 527 -51.48 -5.25 -1.64
C LEU A 527 -49.93 -5.31 -1.70
N PRO A 528 -49.24 -4.16 -1.76
CA PRO A 528 -47.80 -4.12 -1.92
C PRO A 528 -47.09 -4.86 -0.78
N GLU A 529 -46.36 -5.91 -1.13
CA GLU A 529 -45.42 -6.57 -0.23
C GLU A 529 -44.05 -5.90 -0.41
N ILE A 530 -43.50 -5.34 0.66
CA ILE A 530 -42.24 -4.60 0.66
C ILE A 530 -41.23 -5.32 1.57
N THR A 531 -40.03 -5.57 1.07
CA THR A 531 -38.89 -6.09 1.84
C THR A 531 -37.79 -5.04 1.87
N LEU A 532 -37.46 -4.52 3.06
CA LEU A 532 -36.37 -3.57 3.26
C LEU A 532 -35.01 -4.29 3.21
N THR A 533 -34.05 -3.76 2.45
CA THR A 533 -32.64 -4.09 2.61
C THR A 533 -32.14 -3.41 3.89
N ASP A 534 -32.24 -4.11 5.02
CA ASP A 534 -31.90 -3.54 6.32
C ASP A 534 -30.41 -3.18 6.44
N ILE A 535 -30.13 -2.13 7.20
CA ILE A 535 -28.77 -1.66 7.42
C ILE A 535 -28.06 -2.60 8.40
N ALA A 536 -26.75 -2.84 8.25
CA ALA A 536 -26.00 -3.72 9.15
C ALA A 536 -26.02 -3.23 10.62
N GLU A 537 -26.15 -4.17 11.56
CA GLU A 537 -26.12 -3.90 13.01
C GLU A 537 -24.82 -3.17 13.42
N GLY A 538 -24.97 -2.09 14.18
CA GLY A 538 -23.88 -1.27 14.65
C GLY A 538 -23.21 -0.40 13.56
N ARG A 539 -23.72 -0.36 12.33
CA ARG A 539 -23.16 0.51 11.28
C ARG A 539 -23.22 1.98 11.68
N ILE A 540 -22.09 2.68 11.56
CA ILE A 540 -22.02 4.13 11.73
C ILE A 540 -21.72 4.77 10.37
N PHE A 541 -22.58 5.69 9.93
CA PHE A 541 -22.33 6.53 8.77
C PHE A 541 -21.55 7.77 9.18
N GLN A 542 -20.51 8.12 8.43
CA GLN A 542 -19.78 9.37 8.62
C GLN A 542 -20.72 10.56 8.35
N ARG A 543 -20.89 11.41 9.36
CA ARG A 543 -21.62 12.67 9.25
C ARG A 543 -20.94 13.64 8.29
N GLN A 544 -21.72 14.54 7.74
CA GLN A 544 -21.29 15.80 7.14
C GLN A 544 -21.91 16.93 7.98
N GLY A 545 -21.06 17.73 8.64
CA GLY A 545 -21.51 18.73 9.62
C GLY A 545 -22.17 18.11 10.86
N LYS A 546 -23.51 18.03 10.86
CA LYS A 546 -24.34 17.47 11.96
C LYS A 546 -25.38 16.45 11.49
N SER A 547 -25.30 15.98 10.25
CA SER A 547 -26.25 15.02 9.67
C SER A 547 -25.55 14.09 8.69
N GLY A 548 -26.26 13.12 8.14
CA GLY A 548 -25.77 12.26 7.06
C GLY A 548 -26.92 11.81 6.17
N ASP A 549 -26.62 11.54 4.91
CA ASP A 549 -27.60 11.07 3.94
C ASP A 549 -27.62 9.55 3.94
N ILE A 550 -28.82 8.96 4.04
CA ILE A 550 -29.02 7.53 4.25
C ILE A 550 -29.77 6.95 3.06
N ALA A 551 -29.10 6.08 2.31
CA ALA A 551 -29.75 5.29 1.27
C ALA A 551 -30.77 4.32 1.90
N VAL A 552 -31.99 4.32 1.36
CA VAL A 552 -33.07 3.40 1.73
C VAL A 552 -33.42 2.60 0.50
N THR A 553 -33.23 1.27 0.57
CA THR A 553 -33.41 0.37 -0.58
C THR A 553 -34.13 -0.90 -0.18
N GLY A 554 -34.77 -1.56 -1.13
CA GLY A 554 -35.40 -2.85 -0.92
C GLY A 554 -36.16 -3.32 -2.15
N THR A 555 -36.80 -4.48 -2.03
CA THR A 555 -37.61 -5.06 -3.10
C THR A 555 -39.10 -4.95 -2.80
N TYR A 556 -39.92 -5.00 -3.85
CA TYR A 556 -41.37 -5.08 -3.71
C TYR A 556 -42.00 -6.07 -4.68
N SER A 557 -43.22 -6.51 -4.36
CA SER A 557 -44.10 -7.24 -5.28
C SER A 557 -45.55 -6.75 -5.17
N GLY A 558 -46.34 -6.97 -6.22
CA GLY A 558 -47.69 -6.40 -6.35
C GLY A 558 -47.69 -4.96 -6.86
N ALA A 559 -48.85 -4.30 -6.80
CA ALA A 559 -48.97 -2.90 -7.18
C ALA A 559 -48.44 -2.00 -6.06
N ILE A 560 -47.54 -1.07 -6.40
CA ILE A 560 -46.94 -0.12 -5.45
C ILE A 560 -47.15 1.32 -5.95
N GLY A 561 -47.22 2.26 -5.00
CA GLY A 561 -47.15 3.70 -5.27
C GLY A 561 -45.84 4.25 -4.70
N PRO A 562 -45.74 5.58 -4.50
CA PRO A 562 -44.55 6.21 -3.92
C PRO A 562 -44.13 5.54 -2.61
N VAL A 563 -42.89 5.05 -2.50
CA VAL A 563 -42.37 4.50 -1.24
C VAL A 563 -41.89 5.64 -0.35
N ALA A 564 -42.39 5.64 0.89
CA ALA A 564 -41.97 6.58 1.92
C ALA A 564 -41.20 5.86 3.02
N ALA A 565 -40.16 6.51 3.52
CA ALA A 565 -39.33 6.03 4.63
C ALA A 565 -39.32 7.03 5.79
N ARG A 566 -39.03 6.55 7.00
CA ARG A 566 -38.77 7.39 8.17
C ARG A 566 -37.69 6.80 9.07
N VAL A 567 -37.06 7.66 9.87
CA VAL A 567 -36.06 7.25 10.88
C VAL A 567 -36.66 7.40 12.26
N ILE A 568 -36.57 6.33 13.07
CA ILE A 568 -36.92 6.35 14.48
C ILE A 568 -35.71 6.00 15.35
N SER A 569 -35.69 6.52 16.57
CA SER A 569 -34.84 6.03 17.66
C SER A 569 -35.08 4.54 17.89
N ALA A 570 -34.00 3.78 18.06
CA ALA A 570 -34.05 2.36 18.37
C ALA A 570 -34.34 2.09 19.85
N ASP A 571 -34.10 3.07 20.72
CA ASP A 571 -34.18 2.93 22.17
C ASP A 571 -35.61 3.20 22.69
N ASP A 572 -36.26 4.26 22.22
CA ASP A 572 -37.60 4.71 22.67
C ASP A 572 -38.64 4.84 21.54
N GLY A 573 -38.23 4.70 20.26
CA GLY A 573 -39.13 4.83 19.11
C GLY A 573 -39.46 6.27 18.70
N ALA A 574 -38.83 7.29 19.30
CA ALA A 574 -39.03 8.69 18.93
C ALA A 574 -38.73 8.93 17.44
N VAL A 575 -39.57 9.72 16.76
CA VAL A 575 -39.40 10.03 15.33
C VAL A 575 -38.29 11.08 15.16
N MET A 576 -37.22 10.69 14.46
CA MET A 576 -36.03 11.51 14.21
C MET A 576 -36.09 12.19 12.83
N VAL A 577 -36.63 11.48 11.84
CA VAL A 577 -36.98 12.01 10.52
C VAL A 577 -38.41 11.55 10.22
N PRO A 578 -39.33 12.45 9.83
CA PRO A 578 -40.71 12.08 9.52
C PRO A 578 -40.81 11.23 8.25
N TRP A 579 -42.04 10.84 7.86
CA TRP A 579 -42.28 10.16 6.60
C TRP A 579 -41.93 11.05 5.41
N THR A 580 -40.91 10.66 4.67
CA THR A 580 -40.44 11.32 3.44
C THR A 580 -40.55 10.32 2.29
N VAL A 581 -41.07 10.76 1.14
CA VAL A 581 -41.03 9.93 -0.09
C VAL A 581 -39.57 9.80 -0.51
N VAL A 582 -39.10 8.56 -0.64
CA VAL A 582 -37.72 8.26 -1.08
C VAL A 582 -37.67 7.80 -2.53
N ASP A 583 -38.75 7.17 -3.01
CA ASP A 583 -38.88 6.70 -4.38
C ASP A 583 -40.33 6.96 -4.81
N ASP A 584 -40.56 7.87 -5.76
CA ASP A 584 -41.89 8.30 -6.18
C ASP A 584 -42.51 7.38 -7.24
N SER A 585 -41.66 6.70 -8.02
CA SER A 585 -42.06 5.70 -9.01
C SER A 585 -41.12 4.48 -8.96
N PRO A 586 -41.34 3.55 -8.00
CA PRO A 586 -40.56 2.32 -7.92
C PRO A 586 -40.79 1.42 -9.14
N GLU A 587 -39.70 0.88 -9.69
CA GLU A 587 -39.73 0.08 -10.91
C GLU A 587 -38.94 -1.22 -10.77
N ASN A 588 -39.20 -2.18 -11.67
CA ASN A 588 -38.45 -3.43 -11.78
C ASN A 588 -38.41 -4.29 -10.48
N GLY A 589 -39.38 -4.09 -9.57
CA GLY A 589 -39.44 -4.78 -8.28
C GLY A 589 -38.43 -4.26 -7.23
N LEU A 590 -37.79 -3.10 -7.48
CA LEU A 590 -36.86 -2.42 -6.58
C LEU A 590 -37.41 -1.04 -6.20
N PHE A 591 -37.28 -0.66 -4.93
CA PHE A 591 -37.35 0.75 -4.53
C PHE A 591 -35.98 1.19 -3.99
N THR A 592 -35.54 2.40 -4.35
CA THR A 592 -34.25 2.95 -3.93
C THR A 592 -34.32 4.47 -3.89
N GLY A 593 -33.96 5.05 -2.75
CA GLY A 593 -33.87 6.49 -2.59
C GLY A 593 -32.98 6.93 -1.43
N ILE A 594 -32.98 8.24 -1.14
CA ILE A 594 -32.13 8.84 -0.11
C ILE A 594 -32.99 9.61 0.89
N LEU A 595 -32.81 9.31 2.18
CA LEU A 595 -33.22 10.20 3.26
C LEU A 595 -32.09 11.20 3.51
N HIS A 596 -32.28 12.43 3.04
CA HIS A 596 -31.34 13.52 3.25
C HIS A 596 -31.37 14.03 4.70
N HIS A 597 -30.22 14.52 5.16
CA HIS A 597 -30.07 15.23 6.43
C HIS A 597 -30.54 14.46 7.69
N VAL A 598 -30.38 13.14 7.73
CA VAL A 598 -30.63 12.36 8.97
C VAL A 598 -29.68 12.87 10.06
N PRO A 599 -30.18 13.32 11.23
CA PRO A 599 -29.35 13.97 12.24
C PRO A 599 -28.28 13.02 12.80
N GLN A 600 -27.14 13.59 13.23
CA GLN A 600 -26.16 12.85 14.02
C GLN A 600 -26.77 12.42 15.35
N GLY A 601 -26.50 11.20 15.81
CA GLY A 601 -27.06 10.70 17.06
C GLY A 601 -27.02 9.18 17.19
N GLY A 602 -27.59 8.71 18.30
CA GLY A 602 -27.55 7.32 18.76
C GLY A 602 -28.31 6.34 17.86
N TRP A 603 -28.55 5.14 18.40
CA TRP A 603 -29.05 4.03 17.61
C TRP A 603 -30.43 4.30 17.00
N TYR A 604 -30.54 4.14 15.68
CA TYR A 604 -31.72 4.35 14.88
C TYR A 604 -32.20 3.05 14.23
N ARG A 605 -33.46 3.06 13.76
CA ARG A 605 -34.09 2.05 12.89
C ARG A 605 -34.84 2.73 11.75
N LEU A 606 -34.89 2.07 10.60
CA LEU A 606 -35.71 2.49 9.46
C LEU A 606 -37.12 1.88 9.54
N GLN A 607 -38.09 2.59 9.00
CA GLN A 607 -39.41 2.06 8.67
C GLN A 607 -39.82 2.52 7.27
N VAL A 608 -40.47 1.65 6.50
CA VAL A 608 -40.92 1.92 5.13
C VAL A 608 -42.41 1.59 4.95
N ARG A 609 -43.07 2.30 4.02
CA ARG A 609 -44.46 2.08 3.60
C ARG A 609 -44.68 2.42 2.12
N SER A 610 -45.73 1.86 1.53
CA SER A 610 -46.23 2.27 0.21
C SER A 610 -47.15 3.48 0.33
N GLY A 611 -47.17 4.37 -0.65
CA GLY A 611 -48.15 5.45 -0.76
C GLY A 611 -49.59 4.96 -0.91
N LEU A 612 -49.79 3.69 -1.30
CA LEU A 612 -51.10 3.04 -1.36
C LEU A 612 -51.62 2.57 0.00
N THR A 613 -50.76 2.47 1.04
CA THR A 613 -51.12 1.95 2.36
C THR A 613 -50.57 2.83 3.50
N PRO A 614 -51.41 3.43 4.36
CA PRO A 614 -50.93 4.42 5.33
C PRO A 614 -50.09 3.84 6.49
N TRP A 615 -50.14 2.52 6.73
CA TRP A 615 -49.42 1.81 7.79
C TRP A 615 -47.98 1.43 7.42
N VAL A 616 -47.14 1.17 8.42
CA VAL A 616 -45.79 0.61 8.22
C VAL A 616 -45.92 -0.76 7.58
N VAL A 617 -45.21 -0.99 6.46
CA VAL A 617 -45.18 -2.30 5.79
C VAL A 617 -43.99 -3.12 6.29
N GLU A 618 -42.82 -2.51 6.43
CA GLU A 618 -41.62 -3.18 6.97
C GLU A 618 -40.81 -2.28 7.93
N LYS A 619 -40.15 -2.91 8.90
CA LYS A 619 -39.33 -2.26 9.94
C LYS A 619 -37.95 -2.89 10.03
N GLY A 620 -36.90 -2.08 9.87
CA GLY A 620 -35.52 -2.47 10.11
C GLY A 620 -35.32 -3.00 11.54
N ARG A 621 -34.64 -4.13 11.66
CA ARG A 621 -34.39 -4.87 12.91
C ARG A 621 -33.15 -4.32 13.59
N ASN A 622 -32.13 -4.08 12.78
CA ASN A 622 -30.79 -3.67 13.16
C ASN A 622 -30.72 -2.20 13.58
N ARG A 623 -29.77 -1.89 14.45
CA ARG A 623 -29.41 -0.56 14.92
C ARG A 623 -28.28 0.00 14.08
N TRP A 624 -28.37 1.27 13.71
CA TRP A 624 -27.31 2.01 13.02
C TRP A 624 -27.31 3.47 13.49
N GLY A 625 -26.30 4.27 13.14
CA GLY A 625 -26.25 5.67 13.59
C GLY A 625 -25.48 6.58 12.63
N VAL A 626 -25.63 7.89 12.82
CA VAL A 626 -24.87 8.92 12.10
C VAL A 626 -23.90 9.55 13.09
N GLY A 627 -22.61 9.49 12.80
CA GLY A 627 -21.55 9.77 13.76
C GLY A 627 -20.21 10.09 13.12
N MET A 628 -19.13 9.84 13.85
CA MET A 628 -17.76 10.14 13.42
C MET A 628 -16.96 8.86 13.21
N LEU A 629 -16.29 8.76 12.07
CA LEU A 629 -15.39 7.65 11.73
C LEU A 629 -13.92 8.11 11.80
N VAL A 630 -13.08 7.28 12.39
CA VAL A 630 -11.63 7.50 12.53
C VAL A 630 -10.90 6.28 11.95
N ALA A 631 -10.08 6.49 10.92
CA ALA A 631 -9.26 5.43 10.33
C ALA A 631 -7.94 5.29 11.09
N CYS A 632 -7.73 4.18 11.79
CA CYS A 632 -6.54 3.91 12.60
C CYS A 632 -5.59 2.96 11.87
N ILE A 633 -4.44 3.48 11.46
CA ILE A 633 -3.49 2.80 10.57
C ILE A 633 -2.03 2.95 11.02
N GLY A 634 -1.17 2.12 10.44
CA GLY A 634 0.24 2.01 10.80
C GLY A 634 0.59 0.62 11.31
N GLN A 635 1.64 0.53 12.12
CA GLN A 635 2.26 -0.74 12.47
C GLN A 635 1.98 -1.19 13.91
N SER A 636 2.93 -1.88 14.56
CA SER A 636 2.61 -2.69 15.74
C SER A 636 2.17 -1.91 16.99
N ASN A 637 2.60 -0.66 17.19
CA ASN A 637 2.04 0.16 18.28
C ASN A 637 0.60 0.61 17.98
N MET A 638 0.23 0.85 16.71
CA MET A 638 -1.18 1.06 16.32
C MET A 638 -2.00 -0.21 16.53
N ARG A 639 -1.43 -1.40 16.30
CA ARG A 639 -2.15 -2.64 16.60
C ARG A 639 -2.35 -2.81 18.09
N GLU A 640 -1.28 -2.76 18.88
CA GLU A 640 -1.37 -2.98 20.33
C GLU A 640 -2.31 -1.97 21.03
N TRP A 641 -2.54 -0.79 20.47
CA TRP A 641 -3.64 0.14 20.81
C TRP A 641 -5.02 -0.50 20.98
N PHE A 642 -5.36 -1.45 20.09
CA PHE A 642 -6.62 -2.19 20.03
C PHE A 642 -6.56 -3.57 20.70
N TYR A 643 -5.37 -4.04 21.09
CA TYR A 643 -5.15 -5.43 21.53
C TYR A 643 -4.46 -5.59 22.89
N THR A 644 -3.92 -4.52 23.48
CA THR A 644 -3.30 -4.51 24.82
C THR A 644 -4.14 -3.76 25.86
N GLY A 645 -4.23 -4.31 27.06
CA GLY A 645 -5.02 -3.78 28.18
C GLY A 645 -6.48 -4.26 28.19
N LYS A 646 -7.10 -4.21 29.37
CA LYS A 646 -8.50 -4.61 29.69
C LYS A 646 -9.20 -3.67 30.68
N GLU A 647 -8.57 -2.54 31.02
CA GLU A 647 -8.94 -1.68 32.14
C GLU A 647 -10.24 -0.90 31.89
N HIS A 648 -10.55 -0.60 30.63
CA HIS A 648 -11.73 0.21 30.27
C HIS A 648 -12.96 -0.64 29.91
N LEU A 649 -14.14 -0.08 30.18
CA LEU A 649 -15.41 -0.53 29.58
C LEU A 649 -15.70 0.32 28.34
N PRO A 650 -16.14 -0.25 27.21
CA PRO A 650 -16.52 0.52 26.03
C PRO A 650 -17.80 1.34 26.26
N ALA A 651 -17.86 2.53 25.68
CA ALA A 651 -19.09 3.32 25.61
C ALA A 651 -20.13 2.68 24.68
N ALA A 652 -21.42 2.81 25.01
CA ALA A 652 -22.51 2.11 24.32
C ALA A 652 -22.76 2.52 22.85
N THR A 653 -22.11 3.59 22.37
CA THR A 653 -22.15 4.05 20.97
C THR A 653 -20.76 4.03 20.31
N LEU A 654 -19.79 3.36 20.91
CA LEU A 654 -18.49 3.07 20.31
C LEU A 654 -18.56 1.77 19.52
N MET A 655 -18.12 1.79 18.27
CA MET A 655 -18.00 0.59 17.42
C MET A 655 -16.59 0.48 16.84
N LEU A 656 -16.16 -0.75 16.57
CA LEU A 656 -14.98 -1.04 15.77
C LEU A 656 -15.42 -1.45 14.36
N HIS A 657 -14.59 -1.16 13.36
CA HIS A 657 -14.74 -1.70 12.02
C HIS A 657 -13.43 -2.36 11.59
N ARG A 658 -13.48 -3.63 11.21
CA ARG A 658 -12.30 -4.43 10.85
C ARG A 658 -12.69 -5.58 9.93
N GLY A 659 -11.83 -5.90 8.96
CA GLY A 659 -12.11 -6.96 7.99
C GLY A 659 -13.30 -6.69 7.05
N GLY A 660 -13.84 -5.47 7.03
CA GLY A 660 -15.07 -5.13 6.29
C GLY A 660 -16.35 -5.22 7.12
N GLU A 661 -16.25 -5.52 8.43
CA GLU A 661 -17.40 -5.73 9.31
C GLU A 661 -17.41 -4.77 10.51
N TRP A 662 -18.62 -4.41 10.95
CA TRP A 662 -18.88 -3.67 12.18
C TRP A 662 -18.94 -4.62 13.37
N VAL A 663 -18.13 -4.37 14.40
CA VAL A 663 -17.98 -5.24 15.57
C VAL A 663 -18.07 -4.41 16.85
N PRO A 664 -18.95 -4.78 17.81
CA PRO A 664 -18.99 -4.10 19.10
C PRO A 664 -17.67 -4.35 19.85
N PRO A 665 -17.02 -3.31 20.41
CA PRO A 665 -15.80 -3.48 21.18
C PRO A 665 -16.04 -4.34 22.43
N GLY A 666 -15.08 -5.21 22.72
CA GLY A 666 -14.95 -5.81 24.06
C GLY A 666 -14.25 -4.85 25.03
N ARG A 667 -13.67 -5.42 26.10
CA ARG A 667 -12.82 -4.67 27.04
C ARG A 667 -11.35 -4.53 26.59
N ILE A 668 -10.95 -5.23 25.53
CA ILE A 668 -9.55 -5.28 25.08
C ILE A 668 -9.21 -4.03 24.25
N GLY A 669 -8.04 -3.44 24.49
CA GLY A 669 -7.48 -2.35 23.68
C GLY A 669 -7.61 -0.98 24.35
N ASN A 670 -6.78 -0.73 25.36
CA ASN A 670 -6.88 0.48 26.19
C ASN A 670 -6.78 1.78 25.40
N GLY A 671 -5.91 1.86 24.39
CA GLY A 671 -5.76 3.06 23.58
C GLY A 671 -7.02 3.36 22.77
N ALA A 672 -7.58 2.33 22.13
CA ALA A 672 -8.80 2.43 21.35
C ALA A 672 -10.00 2.82 22.21
N LEU A 673 -10.17 2.17 23.36
CA LEU A 673 -11.25 2.44 24.29
C LEU A 673 -11.12 3.82 24.92
N ALA A 674 -9.93 4.24 25.35
CA ALA A 674 -9.72 5.57 25.92
C ALA A 674 -9.98 6.70 24.91
N LEU A 675 -9.54 6.53 23.66
CA LEU A 675 -9.85 7.43 22.54
C LEU A 675 -11.35 7.50 22.28
N GLY A 676 -11.97 6.35 22.01
CA GLY A 676 -13.38 6.23 21.65
C GLY A 676 -14.31 6.75 22.75
N ASN A 677 -14.09 6.32 23.99
CA ASN A 677 -14.90 6.75 25.14
C ASN A 677 -14.84 8.26 25.37
N ARG A 678 -13.66 8.89 25.24
CA ARG A 678 -13.52 10.35 25.40
C ARG A 678 -14.25 11.11 24.29
N LEU A 679 -14.19 10.63 23.04
CA LEU A 679 -14.93 11.21 21.93
C LEU A 679 -16.45 11.05 22.10
N THR A 680 -16.94 9.85 22.41
CA THR A 680 -18.36 9.59 22.71
C THR A 680 -18.85 10.46 23.87
N ALA A 681 -18.07 10.56 24.94
CA ALA A 681 -18.44 11.34 26.12
C ALA A 681 -18.52 12.86 25.84
N ALA A 682 -17.62 13.40 25.02
CA ALA A 682 -17.58 14.82 24.67
C ALA A 682 -18.56 15.22 23.56
N LEU A 683 -18.75 14.36 22.55
CA LEU A 683 -19.52 14.69 21.35
C LEU A 683 -20.97 14.19 21.38
N LYS A 684 -21.30 13.22 22.26
CA LYS A 684 -22.63 12.60 22.39
C LYS A 684 -23.19 12.00 21.09
N ILE A 685 -22.31 11.45 20.25
CA ILE A 685 -22.63 10.76 18.99
C ILE A 685 -21.96 9.38 18.95
N PRO A 686 -22.35 8.49 18.02
CA PRO A 686 -21.61 7.27 17.73
C PRO A 686 -20.21 7.57 17.18
N ILE A 687 -19.25 6.77 17.60
CA ILE A 687 -17.85 6.83 17.17
C ILE A 687 -17.47 5.47 16.58
N GLY A 688 -17.00 5.45 15.34
CA GLY A 688 -16.49 4.26 14.66
C GLY A 688 -14.97 4.32 14.53
N LEU A 689 -14.25 3.34 15.10
CA LEU A 689 -12.81 3.20 14.94
C LEU A 689 -12.50 2.09 13.92
N LEU A 690 -12.01 2.48 12.76
CA LEU A 690 -11.63 1.56 11.67
C LEU A 690 -10.21 1.06 11.93
N ASP A 691 -10.06 -0.19 12.37
CA ASP A 691 -8.76 -0.81 12.68
C ASP A 691 -8.23 -1.60 11.48
N TYR A 692 -7.28 -0.99 10.78
CA TYR A 692 -6.55 -1.59 9.65
C TYR A 692 -5.04 -1.65 9.93
N SER A 693 -4.67 -1.72 11.21
CA SER A 693 -3.28 -1.77 11.66
C SER A 693 -2.59 -3.11 11.36
N VAL A 694 -1.33 -3.08 10.92
CA VAL A 694 -0.61 -4.29 10.47
C VAL A 694 0.80 -4.37 11.05
N ASN A 695 1.04 -5.40 11.86
CA ASN A 695 2.33 -5.64 12.52
C ASN A 695 3.51 -5.74 11.54
N GLY A 696 4.62 -5.06 11.87
CA GLY A 696 5.90 -5.19 11.17
C GLY A 696 5.95 -4.54 9.78
N THR A 697 5.02 -3.63 9.48
CA THR A 697 4.93 -2.96 8.18
C THR A 697 5.82 -1.71 8.10
N GLY A 698 6.55 -1.60 7.00
CA GLY A 698 7.28 -0.40 6.62
C GLY A 698 6.36 0.61 5.93
N LEU A 699 6.75 1.89 5.90
CA LEU A 699 6.14 2.82 4.95
C LEU A 699 6.62 2.51 3.52
N THR A 700 7.90 2.12 3.40
CA THR A 700 8.59 1.90 2.12
C THR A 700 8.93 0.42 1.89
N ALA A 701 9.08 0.01 0.61
CA ALA A 701 9.53 -1.34 0.23
C ALA A 701 10.87 -1.74 0.86
N LYS A 702 11.80 -0.77 1.01
CA LYS A 702 13.10 -0.95 1.70
C LYS A 702 12.95 -1.49 3.12
N ALA A 703 11.83 -1.18 3.79
CA ALA A 703 11.49 -1.57 5.14
C ALA A 703 10.49 -2.74 5.22
N GLU A 704 10.25 -3.47 4.12
CA GLU A 704 9.43 -4.67 4.10
C GLU A 704 10.10 -5.83 4.88
N TRP A 705 9.35 -6.42 5.81
CA TRP A 705 9.75 -7.62 6.59
C TRP A 705 8.83 -8.83 6.29
N GLY A 706 8.33 -8.95 5.07
CA GLY A 706 7.37 -10.00 4.67
C GLY A 706 5.96 -9.80 5.24
N LYS A 707 5.58 -8.54 5.50
CA LYS A 707 4.25 -8.13 5.97
C LYS A 707 3.61 -7.03 5.10
N GLY A 708 4.25 -6.71 3.96
CA GLY A 708 3.90 -5.58 3.11
C GLY A 708 4.40 -4.22 3.63
N PHE A 709 4.12 -3.18 2.86
CA PHE A 709 4.47 -1.79 3.15
C PHE A 709 3.36 -0.86 2.65
N TRP A 710 3.25 0.34 3.24
CA TRP A 710 2.08 1.20 3.07
C TRP A 710 1.97 1.91 1.72
N LEU A 711 3.09 2.11 1.01
CA LEU A 711 3.08 2.66 -0.36
C LEU A 711 2.72 1.63 -1.46
N ASP A 712 2.57 0.34 -1.15
CA ASP A 712 2.10 -0.64 -2.12
C ASP A 712 0.58 -0.48 -2.31
N THR A 713 0.15 -0.13 -3.52
CA THR A 713 -1.26 0.05 -3.91
C THR A 713 -1.86 -1.20 -4.56
N GLY A 714 -1.12 -2.30 -4.63
CA GLY A 714 -1.54 -3.53 -5.30
C GLY A 714 -2.80 -4.17 -4.71
N PRO A 715 -3.48 -5.07 -5.45
CA PRO A 715 -4.76 -5.67 -5.01
C PRO A 715 -4.64 -6.41 -3.66
N ASP A 716 -3.54 -7.12 -3.44
CA ASP A 716 -3.29 -7.87 -2.20
C ASP A 716 -2.62 -7.02 -1.08
N SER A 717 -2.42 -5.72 -1.32
CA SER A 717 -1.61 -4.86 -0.45
C SER A 717 -2.29 -4.55 0.89
N ILE A 718 -1.49 -4.08 1.85
CA ILE A 718 -2.02 -3.61 3.14
C ILE A 718 -2.84 -2.32 2.98
N TYR A 719 -2.48 -1.50 1.99
CA TYR A 719 -3.18 -0.26 1.65
C TYR A 719 -4.54 -0.55 1.02
N ARG A 720 -4.61 -1.46 0.03
CA ARG A 720 -5.88 -1.81 -0.61
C ARG A 720 -6.88 -2.39 0.40
N ARG A 721 -6.41 -3.21 1.34
CA ARG A 721 -7.24 -3.69 2.48
C ARG A 721 -7.76 -2.57 3.39
N LEU A 722 -7.03 -1.47 3.56
CA LEU A 722 -7.56 -0.26 4.21
C LEU A 722 -8.65 0.38 3.34
N ILE A 723 -8.41 0.59 2.04
CA ILE A 723 -9.34 1.28 1.14
C ILE A 723 -10.66 0.49 0.98
N ASP A 724 -10.62 -0.81 0.73
CA ASP A 724 -11.82 -1.66 0.72
C ASP A 724 -12.54 -1.63 2.08
N GLY A 725 -11.81 -1.51 3.18
CA GLY A 725 -12.35 -1.36 4.53
C GLY A 725 -13.04 -0.02 4.79
N VAL A 726 -12.44 1.08 4.34
CA VAL A 726 -13.04 2.43 4.43
C VAL A 726 -14.25 2.52 3.52
N ASN A 727 -14.17 1.95 2.32
CA ASN A 727 -15.32 1.80 1.42
C ASN A 727 -16.44 1.04 2.11
N ALA A 728 -16.23 -0.18 2.61
CA ALA A 728 -17.26 -0.94 3.34
C ALA A 728 -17.97 -0.14 4.47
N ALA A 729 -17.25 0.75 5.17
CA ALA A 729 -17.85 1.66 6.15
C ALA A 729 -18.70 2.79 5.51
N GLY A 730 -18.29 3.32 4.36
CA GLY A 730 -19.01 4.34 3.57
C GLY A 730 -18.13 5.26 2.71
N GLY A 731 -16.86 4.91 2.48
CA GLY A 731 -15.89 5.64 1.64
C GLY A 731 -15.34 6.94 2.24
N SER A 732 -15.72 7.29 3.47
CA SER A 732 -15.43 8.59 4.06
C SER A 732 -15.17 8.52 5.57
N VAL A 733 -14.22 9.30 6.07
CA VAL A 733 -13.88 9.39 7.49
C VAL A 733 -13.61 10.84 7.91
N GLU A 734 -13.80 11.14 9.18
CA GLU A 734 -13.53 12.47 9.74
C GLU A 734 -12.02 12.73 9.85
N THR A 735 -11.22 11.70 10.14
CA THR A 735 -9.76 11.81 10.25
C THR A 735 -9.06 10.47 10.09
N VAL A 736 -7.82 10.50 9.62
CA VAL A 736 -6.89 9.36 9.63
C VAL A 736 -5.92 9.54 10.80
N LEU A 737 -5.64 8.47 11.53
CA LEU A 737 -4.67 8.38 12.62
C LEU A 737 -3.55 7.41 12.22
N TRP A 738 -2.31 7.89 12.23
CA TRP A 738 -1.11 7.17 11.80
C TRP A 738 -0.12 6.99 12.94
N MET A 739 0.31 5.74 13.17
CA MET A 739 1.40 5.42 14.10
C MET A 739 2.28 4.31 13.51
N GLN A 740 3.42 4.72 12.94
CA GLN A 740 4.34 3.87 12.18
C GLN A 740 5.77 4.44 12.29
N GLY A 741 6.77 3.66 11.92
CA GLY A 741 8.15 4.11 11.68
C GLY A 741 9.21 3.16 12.22
N GLU A 742 8.83 2.24 13.12
CA GLU A 742 9.75 1.34 13.80
C GLU A 742 10.39 0.34 12.84
N ALA A 743 9.67 -0.13 11.82
CA ALA A 743 10.20 -1.00 10.77
C ALA A 743 11.28 -0.32 9.92
N ASP A 744 11.02 0.90 9.44
CA ASP A 744 11.95 1.73 8.67
C ASP A 744 13.19 2.10 9.52
N ALA A 745 12.97 2.52 10.78
CA ALA A 745 14.05 2.80 11.74
C ALA A 745 14.86 1.55 12.11
N ALA A 746 14.23 0.38 12.27
CA ALA A 746 14.91 -0.87 12.57
C ALA A 746 15.80 -1.32 11.41
N ARG A 747 15.28 -1.24 10.18
CA ARG A 747 16.03 -1.53 8.95
C ARG A 747 17.24 -0.59 8.83
N GLY A 748 17.02 0.72 9.04
CA GLY A 748 18.07 1.75 9.00
C GLY A 748 18.75 1.87 7.65
N THR A 749 18.05 1.50 6.57
CA THR A 749 18.42 1.70 5.16
C THR A 749 17.64 2.86 4.52
N VAL A 750 16.69 3.43 5.27
CA VAL A 750 15.84 4.57 4.91
C VAL A 750 16.39 5.80 5.64
N SER A 751 16.70 6.86 4.89
CA SER A 751 17.10 8.16 5.43
C SER A 751 15.89 9.03 5.82
N ARG A 752 16.15 10.11 6.58
CA ARG A 752 15.13 11.13 6.94
C ARG A 752 14.37 11.61 5.69
N GLU A 753 15.10 12.00 4.65
CA GLU A 753 14.51 12.58 3.44
C GLU A 753 13.72 11.55 2.62
N GLU A 754 14.23 10.31 2.48
CA GLU A 754 13.47 9.22 1.83
C GLU A 754 12.15 8.92 2.57
N TYR A 755 12.14 8.94 3.90
CA TYR A 755 10.90 8.73 4.67
C TYR A 755 9.95 9.93 4.57
N ARG A 756 10.47 11.17 4.61
CA ARG A 756 9.68 12.41 4.46
C ARG A 756 8.93 12.41 3.13
N GLN A 757 9.63 12.20 2.02
CA GLN A 757 9.04 12.12 0.68
C GLN A 757 8.08 10.92 0.53
N ALA A 758 8.37 9.79 1.18
CA ALA A 758 7.45 8.66 1.21
C ALA A 758 6.14 8.98 1.93
N LEU A 759 6.21 9.72 3.04
CA LEU A 759 5.04 10.10 3.83
C LEU A 759 4.20 11.17 3.10
N GLU A 760 4.83 12.11 2.40
CA GLU A 760 4.14 13.10 1.56
C GLU A 760 3.33 12.43 0.43
N ARG A 761 3.95 11.50 -0.30
CA ARG A 761 3.26 10.70 -1.33
C ARG A 761 2.12 9.87 -0.72
N PHE A 762 2.35 9.21 0.42
CA PHE A 762 1.33 8.41 1.10
C PHE A 762 0.11 9.23 1.52
N VAL A 763 0.30 10.45 2.04
CA VAL A 763 -0.83 11.29 2.48
C VAL A 763 -1.54 11.94 1.29
N ASN A 764 -0.81 12.58 0.38
CA ASN A 764 -1.41 13.43 -0.66
C ASN A 764 -1.78 12.66 -1.93
N ASP A 765 -0.94 11.73 -2.38
CA ASP A 765 -1.11 11.03 -3.66
C ASP A 765 -1.88 9.70 -3.53
N GLN A 766 -2.13 9.26 -2.28
CA GLN A 766 -2.83 8.00 -1.97
C GLN A 766 -4.01 8.25 -1.01
N ILE A 767 -3.76 8.44 0.29
CA ILE A 767 -4.82 8.54 1.32
C ILE A 767 -5.89 9.60 0.99
N ARG A 768 -5.50 10.77 0.48
CA ARG A 768 -6.43 11.86 0.13
C ARG A 768 -7.10 11.72 -1.24
N VAL A 769 -6.62 10.80 -2.07
CA VAL A 769 -7.25 10.45 -3.36
C VAL A 769 -8.33 9.39 -3.14
N ASP A 770 -8.03 8.36 -2.34
CA ASP A 770 -8.89 7.19 -2.18
C ASP A 770 -9.87 7.26 -0.99
N ILE A 771 -9.73 8.24 -0.08
CA ILE A 771 -10.63 8.41 1.07
C ILE A 771 -11.26 9.81 1.06
N ARG A 772 -12.60 9.87 1.00
CA ARG A 772 -13.35 11.14 1.02
C ARG A 772 -13.26 11.81 2.39
N ASN A 773 -12.88 13.09 2.39
CA ASN A 773 -12.87 13.94 3.59
C ASN A 773 -14.28 14.08 4.17
N GLY A 774 -14.53 13.49 5.34
CA GLY A 774 -15.79 13.60 6.08
C GLY A 774 -15.83 14.75 7.09
N SER A 775 -14.73 15.51 7.22
CA SER A 775 -14.63 16.66 8.13
C SER A 775 -14.97 17.98 7.44
N SER A 776 -15.13 19.05 8.23
CA SER A 776 -15.25 20.42 7.73
C SER A 776 -13.89 21.09 7.43
N ARG A 777 -12.78 20.34 7.42
CA ARG A 777 -11.43 20.87 7.12
C ARG A 777 -11.15 20.93 5.63
N SER A 778 -10.15 21.73 5.24
CA SER A 778 -9.78 21.96 3.84
C SER A 778 -9.37 20.68 3.10
N HIS A 779 -8.76 19.74 3.83
CA HIS A 779 -8.34 18.42 3.38
C HIS A 779 -8.63 17.42 4.50
N LEU A 780 -8.70 16.12 4.18
CA LEU A 780 -8.82 15.06 5.18
C LEU A 780 -7.70 15.18 6.23
N PRO A 781 -8.02 15.41 7.52
CA PRO A 781 -7.03 15.53 8.57
C PRO A 781 -6.21 14.24 8.73
N PHE A 782 -4.89 14.41 8.79
CA PHE A 782 -3.95 13.32 8.98
C PHE A 782 -3.20 13.51 10.30
N LEU A 783 -3.60 12.75 11.32
CA LEU A 783 -3.11 12.85 12.68
C LEU A 783 -1.99 11.84 12.89
N MET A 784 -0.81 12.32 13.29
CA MET A 784 0.38 11.49 13.42
C MET A 784 0.83 11.39 14.87
N ILE A 785 1.07 10.15 15.32
CA ILE A 785 1.80 9.84 16.55
C ILE A 785 3.23 9.48 16.13
N PRO A 786 4.24 10.34 16.41
CA PRO A 786 5.61 10.09 16.01
C PRO A 786 6.20 8.84 16.65
N LEU A 787 7.31 8.37 16.08
CA LEU A 787 8.01 7.14 16.43
C LEU A 787 8.21 6.99 17.96
N VAL A 788 7.48 6.02 18.52
CA VAL A 788 7.59 5.57 19.92
C VAL A 788 9.05 5.20 20.22
N LYS A 789 9.53 5.51 21.43
CA LYS A 789 10.90 5.16 21.83
C LYS A 789 11.12 3.63 21.85
N ARG A 790 12.35 3.22 21.55
CA ARG A 790 12.76 1.85 21.28
C ARG A 790 14.02 1.50 22.08
N PRO A 791 13.91 0.84 23.24
CA PRO A 791 15.05 0.40 24.05
C PRO A 791 16.20 -0.28 23.30
N THR A 792 15.91 -1.04 22.24
CA THR A 792 16.95 -1.70 21.41
C THR A 792 17.07 -1.10 19.99
N GLY A 793 16.73 0.18 19.84
CA GLY A 793 16.84 0.92 18.58
C GLY A 793 18.26 1.46 18.32
N ARG A 794 18.44 2.08 17.15
CA ARG A 794 19.65 2.86 16.82
C ARG A 794 19.27 4.34 16.80
N ASP A 795 19.98 5.19 17.54
CA ASP A 795 19.58 6.60 17.71
C ASP A 795 19.45 7.32 16.38
N ARG A 796 20.46 7.20 15.52
CA ARG A 796 20.49 7.89 14.23
C ARG A 796 19.27 7.56 13.36
N SER A 797 18.89 6.29 13.24
CA SER A 797 17.75 5.91 12.40
C SER A 797 16.41 6.20 13.08
N CYS A 798 16.29 6.03 14.39
CA CYS A 798 15.06 6.38 15.11
C CYS A 798 14.82 7.91 15.07
N GLN A 799 15.86 8.72 15.29
CA GLN A 799 15.76 10.16 15.17
C GLN A 799 15.46 10.59 13.74
N TRP A 800 16.10 10.01 12.71
CA TRP A 800 15.79 10.35 11.31
C TRP A 800 14.32 10.14 10.93
N ILE A 801 13.71 9.05 11.38
CA ILE A 801 12.28 8.80 11.12
C ILE A 801 11.42 9.80 11.92
N ARG A 802 11.74 10.05 13.20
CA ARG A 802 11.00 11.01 14.03
C ARG A 802 11.11 12.44 13.49
N ASP A 803 12.30 12.85 13.07
CA ASP A 803 12.54 14.15 12.41
C ASP A 803 11.68 14.29 11.14
N ALA A 804 11.69 13.27 10.27
CA ALA A 804 10.89 13.27 9.03
C ALA A 804 9.38 13.40 9.30
N GLN A 805 8.91 12.77 10.38
CA GLN A 805 7.54 12.90 10.86
C GLN A 805 7.26 14.32 11.38
N MET A 806 8.17 14.90 12.17
CA MET A 806 8.01 16.28 12.66
C MET A 806 8.16 17.34 11.56
N ASP A 807 8.89 17.06 10.48
CA ASP A 807 8.94 17.89 9.27
C ASP A 807 7.61 17.85 8.50
N ALA A 808 7.01 16.66 8.36
CA ALA A 808 5.74 16.48 7.65
C ALA A 808 4.57 17.27 8.28
N LEU A 809 4.61 17.53 9.59
CA LEU A 809 3.68 18.44 10.27
C LEU A 809 3.74 19.91 9.78
N LYS A 810 4.80 20.28 9.04
CA LYS A 810 5.02 21.63 8.49
C LYS A 810 4.84 21.66 6.98
N THR A 811 5.13 20.56 6.28
CA THR A 811 5.09 20.50 4.80
C THR A 811 3.78 19.95 4.25
N ILE A 812 3.05 19.13 5.02
CA ILE A 812 1.76 18.55 4.60
C ILE A 812 0.61 19.38 5.22
N ALA A 813 -0.22 19.99 4.36
CA ALA A 813 -1.43 20.70 4.80
C ALA A 813 -2.35 19.75 5.60
N GLU A 814 -3.02 20.25 6.65
CA GLU A 814 -3.88 19.46 7.56
C GLU A 814 -3.21 18.18 8.13
N CYS A 815 -1.89 18.20 8.31
CA CYS A 815 -1.16 17.18 9.04
C CYS A 815 -0.88 17.65 10.47
N HIS A 816 -1.38 16.91 11.46
CA HIS A 816 -1.44 17.37 12.86
C HIS A 816 -0.74 16.39 13.80
N LEU A 817 -0.11 16.92 14.86
CA LEU A 817 0.52 16.10 15.90
C LEU A 817 -0.58 15.52 16.80
N ALA A 818 -0.85 14.23 16.66
CA ALA A 818 -1.92 13.56 17.41
C ALA A 818 -1.61 13.48 18.90
N ALA A 819 -0.41 13.01 19.25
CA ALA A 819 0.13 12.97 20.60
C ALA A 819 1.64 12.65 20.58
N ILE A 820 2.35 13.07 21.63
CA ILE A 820 3.72 12.61 21.91
C ILE A 820 3.66 11.40 22.85
N SER A 821 4.50 10.41 22.54
CA SER A 821 4.62 9.12 23.23
C SER A 821 5.99 8.89 23.90
N MET A 822 6.94 9.82 23.75
CA MET A 822 8.31 9.63 24.23
C MET A 822 8.40 9.54 25.76
N ASP A 823 7.59 10.32 26.48
CA ASP A 823 7.50 10.31 27.95
C ASP A 823 6.74 9.10 28.52
N LEU A 824 6.26 8.17 27.67
CA LEU A 824 5.46 7.03 28.09
C LEU A 824 6.30 5.76 28.22
N GLU A 825 5.86 4.85 29.08
CA GLU A 825 6.59 3.65 29.47
C GLU A 825 6.49 2.54 28.40
N ASN A 826 7.60 1.84 28.13
CA ASN A 826 7.64 0.71 27.22
C ASN A 826 7.32 -0.63 27.89
N ARG A 827 6.57 -1.48 27.19
CA ARG A 827 6.57 -2.93 27.41
C ARG A 827 7.58 -3.59 26.46
N GLY A 828 8.68 -4.07 27.01
CA GLY A 828 9.74 -4.73 26.23
C GLY A 828 10.41 -3.79 25.22
N ARG A 829 10.82 -4.32 24.05
CA ARG A 829 11.81 -3.66 23.18
C ARG A 829 11.30 -2.49 22.32
N GLN A 830 9.99 -2.33 22.15
CA GLN A 830 9.41 -1.35 21.20
C GLN A 830 7.91 -1.05 21.35
N HIS A 831 7.20 -1.68 22.29
CA HIS A 831 5.77 -1.45 22.53
C HIS A 831 5.56 -0.59 23.77
N LEU A 832 4.40 0.04 23.93
CA LEU A 832 4.02 0.74 25.17
C LEU A 832 3.36 -0.19 26.20
N THR A 833 3.33 0.22 27.47
CA THR A 833 2.53 -0.44 28.53
C THR A 833 1.02 -0.15 28.38
N ALA A 834 0.18 -0.95 29.04
CA ALA A 834 -1.29 -0.81 28.92
C ALA A 834 -1.81 0.53 29.49
N ALA A 835 -1.19 1.03 30.57
CA ALA A 835 -1.42 2.37 31.10
C ALA A 835 -0.97 3.44 30.11
N SER A 836 0.21 3.28 29.51
CA SER A 836 0.73 4.20 28.49
C SER A 836 -0.18 4.32 27.26
N TYR A 837 -0.78 3.22 26.78
CA TYR A 837 -1.80 3.29 25.72
C TYR A 837 -3.06 4.06 26.15
N THR A 838 -3.50 3.94 27.41
CA THR A 838 -4.62 4.75 27.93
C THR A 838 -4.30 6.24 27.82
N THR A 839 -3.14 6.67 28.34
CA THR A 839 -2.70 8.08 28.28
C THR A 839 -2.61 8.57 26.83
N LEU A 840 -2.02 7.78 25.94
CA LEU A 840 -1.85 8.15 24.54
C LEU A 840 -3.21 8.26 23.80
N GLY A 841 -4.18 7.40 24.13
CA GLY A 841 -5.57 7.48 23.63
C GLY A 841 -6.30 8.74 24.07
N ILE A 842 -6.16 9.13 25.34
CA ILE A 842 -6.72 10.39 25.87
C ILE A 842 -6.09 11.60 25.18
N ARG A 843 -4.76 11.62 25.01
CA ARG A 843 -4.03 12.70 24.30
C ARG A 843 -4.46 12.81 22.84
N THR A 844 -4.63 11.68 22.14
CA THR A 844 -5.10 11.67 20.74
C THR A 844 -6.53 12.20 20.61
N ALA A 845 -7.43 11.82 21.53
CA ALA A 845 -8.78 12.36 21.59
C ALA A 845 -8.79 13.88 21.84
N GLN A 846 -7.86 14.41 22.65
CA GLN A 846 -7.71 15.85 22.85
C GLN A 846 -7.43 16.58 21.53
N THR A 847 -6.53 16.05 20.69
CA THR A 847 -6.22 16.64 19.38
C THR A 847 -7.43 16.65 18.45
N ILE A 848 -8.19 15.55 18.38
CA ILE A 848 -9.44 15.52 17.58
C ILE A 848 -10.45 16.54 18.11
N LEU A 849 -10.63 16.64 19.43
CA LEU A 849 -11.52 17.63 20.04
C LEU A 849 -11.06 19.07 19.82
N TYR A 850 -9.76 19.34 19.77
CA TYR A 850 -9.19 20.64 19.46
C TYR A 850 -9.48 21.04 18.00
N LEU A 851 -9.31 20.11 17.06
CA LEU A 851 -9.60 20.35 15.64
C LEU A 851 -11.09 20.59 15.33
N LEU A 852 -11.97 20.28 16.29
CA LEU A 852 -13.42 20.48 16.27
C LEU A 852 -13.88 21.66 17.16
N ASP A 853 -12.93 22.47 17.65
CA ASP A 853 -13.15 23.62 18.53
C ASP A 853 -13.96 23.25 19.79
N LYS A 854 -13.64 22.11 20.42
CA LYS A 854 -14.25 21.62 21.67
C LYS A 854 -13.34 21.74 22.90
N VAL A 855 -12.05 21.93 22.69
CA VAL A 855 -11.05 22.15 23.75
C VAL A 855 -10.01 23.17 23.27
N PRO A 856 -9.45 24.01 24.16
CA PRO A 856 -8.59 25.13 23.74
C PRO A 856 -7.12 24.76 23.46
N TYR A 857 -6.67 23.55 23.83
CA TYR A 857 -5.29 23.09 23.62
C TYR A 857 -5.21 21.58 23.33
N HIS A 858 -4.12 21.14 22.68
CA HIS A 858 -3.86 19.72 22.41
C HIS A 858 -2.38 19.29 22.48
N ARG A 859 -1.44 20.23 22.44
CA ARG A 859 0.01 19.98 22.48
C ARG A 859 0.59 20.48 23.80
N GLY A 860 1.68 19.85 24.23
CA GLY A 860 2.44 20.29 25.39
C GLY A 860 3.25 21.57 25.11
N PRO A 861 4.04 22.00 26.11
CA PRO A 861 4.91 23.17 25.98
C PRO A 861 6.00 22.91 24.93
N PHE A 862 6.53 23.98 24.36
CA PHE A 862 7.62 23.94 23.39
C PHE A 862 8.74 24.89 23.78
N VAL A 863 9.97 24.59 23.37
CA VAL A 863 11.11 25.50 23.56
C VAL A 863 10.94 26.71 22.65
N ARG A 864 10.88 27.88 23.26
CA ARG A 864 10.84 29.19 22.60
C ARG A 864 12.25 29.71 22.33
N ASN A 865 13.18 29.49 23.25
CA ASN A 865 14.54 30.03 23.19
C ASN A 865 15.53 29.18 24.01
N VAL A 866 16.83 29.30 23.70
CA VAL A 866 17.93 28.65 24.43
C VAL A 866 19.05 29.67 24.63
N THR A 867 19.13 30.25 25.82
CA THR A 867 20.14 31.24 26.20
C THR A 867 21.24 30.59 27.04
N ARG A 868 22.39 31.26 27.12
CA ARG A 868 23.52 30.84 27.95
C ARG A 868 23.90 32.00 28.87
N PRO A 869 23.50 31.99 30.14
CA PRO A 869 23.92 33.00 31.11
C PRO A 869 25.43 32.97 31.39
N SER A 870 26.08 31.82 31.27
CA SER A 870 27.52 31.65 31.51
C SER A 870 28.15 30.60 30.59
N ALA A 871 29.44 30.32 30.80
CA ALA A 871 30.13 29.20 30.15
C ALA A 871 29.65 27.82 30.63
N GLN A 872 29.05 27.71 31.83
CA GLN A 872 28.53 26.48 32.46
C GLN A 872 26.99 26.40 32.50
N THR A 873 26.30 27.54 32.41
CA THR A 873 24.84 27.62 32.59
C THR A 873 24.12 27.76 31.25
N ILE A 874 23.02 27.03 31.08
CA ILE A 874 22.11 27.13 29.92
C ILE A 874 20.68 27.26 30.43
N ASP A 875 19.97 28.28 29.96
CA ASP A 875 18.55 28.48 30.26
C ASP A 875 17.71 28.12 29.01
N ILE A 876 16.75 27.22 29.21
CA ILE A 876 15.78 26.77 28.20
C ILE A 876 14.45 27.46 28.50
N GLU A 877 14.09 28.46 27.70
CA GLU A 877 12.80 29.13 27.82
C GLU A 877 11.72 28.32 27.08
N ILE A 878 10.64 27.99 27.78
CA ILE A 878 9.50 27.26 27.25
C ILE A 878 8.24 28.11 27.22
N GLU A 879 7.37 27.84 26.26
CA GLU A 879 6.05 28.45 26.13
C GLU A 879 4.96 27.38 26.26
N HIS A 880 4.02 27.61 27.18
CA HIS A 880 2.90 26.71 27.47
C HIS A 880 1.77 26.89 26.46
N ARG A 881 1.13 25.77 26.09
CA ARG A 881 -0.08 25.75 25.26
C ARG A 881 -1.31 25.30 26.05
N GLY A 882 -1.10 24.46 27.06
CA GLY A 882 -2.03 24.20 28.16
C GLY A 882 -1.27 24.31 29.47
N GLY A 883 -1.98 24.58 30.57
CA GLY A 883 -1.34 24.86 31.85
C GLY A 883 -0.58 26.19 31.90
N THR A 884 0.23 26.36 32.93
CA THR A 884 1.03 27.57 33.23
C THR A 884 2.38 27.25 33.89
N ASP A 885 2.66 25.98 34.18
CA ASP A 885 3.84 25.52 34.89
C ASP A 885 4.17 24.08 34.47
N PHE A 886 5.30 23.54 34.92
CA PHE A 886 5.74 22.18 34.62
C PHE A 886 6.28 21.44 35.85
N THR A 887 6.42 20.12 35.69
CA THR A 887 7.02 19.20 36.65
C THR A 887 7.88 18.17 35.90
N PRO A 888 8.92 17.58 36.53
CA PRO A 888 9.40 17.86 37.89
C PRO A 888 10.17 19.19 37.99
N TRP A 889 10.55 19.58 39.21
CA TRP A 889 11.25 20.85 39.49
C TRP A 889 12.76 20.68 39.69
N THR A 890 13.22 19.47 40.00
CA THR A 890 14.62 19.06 40.11
C THR A 890 14.79 17.74 39.36
N ASP A 891 16.04 17.31 39.18
CA ASP A 891 16.37 15.98 38.68
C ASP A 891 15.76 15.67 37.30
N ILE A 892 15.57 16.72 36.48
CA ILE A 892 14.87 16.64 35.20
C ILE A 892 15.74 15.91 34.17
N THR A 893 15.27 14.79 33.64
CA THR A 893 16.05 13.95 32.72
C THR A 893 15.68 14.14 31.24
N GLY A 894 16.50 13.57 30.35
CA GLY A 894 16.27 13.55 28.91
C GLY A 894 16.94 14.68 28.11
N PHE A 895 17.71 15.56 28.77
CA PHE A 895 18.55 16.58 28.14
C PHE A 895 19.95 16.05 27.82
N GLU A 896 20.51 16.52 26.71
CA GLU A 896 21.92 16.31 26.36
C GLU A 896 22.53 17.59 25.77
N VAL A 897 23.77 17.88 26.17
CA VAL A 897 24.56 19.01 25.67
C VAL A 897 25.78 18.47 24.94
N LEU A 898 26.08 19.03 23.77
CA LEU A 898 27.11 18.55 22.86
C LEU A 898 28.08 19.66 22.43
N VAL A 899 29.38 19.33 22.44
CA VAL A 899 30.48 20.12 21.89
C VAL A 899 31.12 19.29 20.77
N ASP A 900 31.15 19.80 19.54
CA ASP A 900 31.69 19.11 18.35
C ASP A 900 31.20 17.66 18.17
N GLY A 901 29.98 17.38 18.66
CA GLY A 901 29.35 16.06 18.61
C GLY A 901 29.63 15.14 19.81
N GLN A 902 30.51 15.53 20.74
CA GLN A 902 30.76 14.84 22.00
C GLN A 902 29.80 15.33 23.10
N GLN A 903 29.18 14.41 23.82
CA GLN A 903 28.29 14.73 24.94
C GLN A 903 29.10 15.28 26.12
N GLN A 904 28.56 16.29 26.80
CA GLN A 904 29.15 16.94 27.96
C GLN A 904 28.43 16.48 29.24
N ALA A 905 29.15 16.49 30.36
CA ALA A 905 28.58 16.16 31.66
C ALA A 905 27.67 17.31 32.16
N ILE A 906 26.54 16.93 32.76
CA ILE A 906 25.53 17.84 33.30
C ILE A 906 25.50 17.60 34.80
N ASP A 907 25.79 18.65 35.58
CA ASP A 907 25.74 18.60 37.05
C ASP A 907 24.29 18.49 37.52
N SER A 908 23.42 19.37 37.00
CA SER A 908 22.02 19.41 37.39
C SER A 908 21.11 20.01 36.32
N VAL A 909 19.85 19.57 36.31
CA VAL A 909 18.77 20.19 35.53
C VAL A 909 17.58 20.46 36.45
N SER A 910 17.17 21.72 36.53
CA SER A 910 16.14 22.18 37.48
C SER A 910 15.24 23.27 36.90
N ARG A 911 14.11 23.51 37.55
CA ARG A 911 13.18 24.59 37.23
C ARG A 911 13.64 25.87 37.91
N GLN A 912 14.00 26.88 37.12
CA GLN A 912 14.25 28.23 37.62
C GLN A 912 12.93 28.98 37.88
N ASN A 913 11.97 28.89 36.95
CA ASN A 913 10.62 29.42 37.07
C ASN A 913 9.68 28.65 36.12
N GLY A 914 8.37 28.94 36.13
CA GLY A 914 7.38 28.19 35.34
C GLY A 914 7.57 28.21 33.81
N HIS A 915 8.46 29.07 33.30
CA HIS A 915 8.80 29.18 31.87
C HIS A 915 10.29 28.91 31.58
N THR A 916 11.11 28.57 32.58
CA THR A 916 12.56 28.41 32.39
C THR A 916 13.10 27.17 33.11
N ILE A 917 13.69 26.27 32.33
CA ILE A 917 14.49 25.13 32.82
C ILE A 917 15.96 25.54 32.73
N ARG A 918 16.72 25.33 33.80
CA ARG A 918 18.16 25.59 33.86
C ARG A 918 18.93 24.28 33.84
N ILE A 919 19.98 24.24 33.03
CA ILE A 919 20.99 23.19 32.97
C ILE A 919 22.30 23.80 33.47
N GLU A 920 22.90 23.22 34.49
CA GLU A 920 24.26 23.52 34.93
C GLU A 920 25.20 22.39 34.48
N LEU A 921 26.38 22.75 33.98
CA LEU A 921 27.39 21.83 33.47
C LEU A 921 28.55 21.70 34.46
N GLU A 922 29.10 20.49 34.60
CA GLU A 922 30.28 20.25 35.45
C GLU A 922 31.48 21.09 34.98
N GLU A 923 31.67 21.22 33.67
CA GLU A 923 32.79 21.93 33.04
C GLU A 923 32.33 23.10 32.15
N GLN A 924 33.22 24.09 31.96
CA GLN A 924 32.99 25.20 31.04
C GLN A 924 33.05 24.73 29.57
N VAL A 925 32.01 25.00 28.79
CA VAL A 925 31.92 24.55 27.40
C VAL A 925 32.11 25.70 26.40
N PRO A 926 32.78 25.48 25.24
CA PRO A 926 33.14 26.52 24.28
C PRO A 926 31.94 27.27 23.69
N ARG A 927 32.20 28.39 23.00
CA ARG A 927 31.17 29.35 22.55
C ARG A 927 29.99 28.73 21.81
N THR A 928 30.18 27.73 20.96
CA THR A 928 29.10 27.06 20.22
C THR A 928 28.85 25.68 20.79
N ILE A 929 27.60 25.40 21.18
CA ILE A 929 27.14 24.09 21.65
C ILE A 929 25.84 23.70 20.96
N ARG A 930 25.48 22.42 21.03
CA ARG A 930 24.18 21.91 20.62
C ARG A 930 23.46 21.28 21.79
N VAL A 931 22.26 21.77 22.10
CA VAL A 931 21.38 21.22 23.13
C VAL A 931 20.30 20.38 22.44
N ARG A 932 19.93 19.24 23.03
CA ARG A 932 18.84 18.39 22.55
C ARG A 932 18.05 17.79 23.72
N TYR A 933 16.78 17.49 23.47
CA TYR A 933 15.87 16.89 24.44
C TYR A 933 15.11 15.72 23.81
N LEU A 934 15.04 14.60 24.52
CA LEU A 934 14.39 13.34 24.09
C LEU A 934 14.90 12.82 22.74
N TYR A 935 16.22 12.88 22.53
CA TYR A 935 16.87 12.47 21.29
C TYR A 935 17.00 10.95 21.16
N GLY A 936 17.04 10.46 19.92
CA GLY A 936 17.51 9.11 19.60
C GLY A 936 16.45 8.01 19.72
N ALA A 937 16.90 6.82 20.05
CA ALA A 937 16.07 5.62 20.12
C ALA A 937 15.40 5.51 21.49
N HIS A 938 16.15 5.65 22.57
CA HIS A 938 15.69 5.49 23.94
C HIS A 938 16.37 6.53 24.86
N PRO A 939 15.93 7.80 24.79
CA PRO A 939 16.39 8.80 25.75
C PRO A 939 15.95 8.42 27.16
N ASP A 940 16.69 8.91 28.15
CA ASP A 940 16.25 8.92 29.54
C ASP A 940 14.91 9.67 29.65
N THR A 941 13.95 9.03 30.33
CA THR A 941 12.63 9.59 30.62
C THR A 941 12.15 9.18 32.02
N ASP A 942 13.04 9.05 32.98
CA ASP A 942 12.66 8.77 34.36
C ASP A 942 11.93 9.98 34.96
N HIS A 943 12.43 11.19 34.66
CA HIS A 943 11.87 12.47 35.12
C HIS A 943 11.67 13.48 33.96
N PRO A 944 10.82 13.17 32.97
CA PRO A 944 10.63 14.02 31.80
C PRO A 944 9.73 15.21 32.13
N VAL A 945 10.02 16.36 31.52
CA VAL A 945 9.22 17.58 31.66
C VAL A 945 7.80 17.38 31.12
N ARG A 946 6.80 17.60 31.97
CA ARG A 946 5.37 17.64 31.64
C ARG A 946 4.73 18.90 32.19
N ASP A 947 3.79 19.48 31.45
CA ASP A 947 2.98 20.60 31.95
C ASP A 947 2.08 20.22 33.14
N ASN A 948 1.56 21.24 33.83
CA ASN A 948 0.59 21.11 34.91
C ASN A 948 -0.87 21.06 34.42
N SER A 949 -1.12 20.79 33.12
CA SER A 949 -2.49 20.57 32.63
C SER A 949 -3.05 19.22 33.12
N ASP A 950 -4.38 19.04 33.06
CA ASP A 950 -5.04 17.77 33.39
C ASP A 950 -4.48 16.57 32.60
N LEU A 951 -3.91 16.84 31.42
CA LEU A 951 -3.35 15.82 30.52
C LEU A 951 -1.84 15.60 30.69
N ARG A 952 -1.17 16.45 31.49
CA ARG A 952 0.28 16.45 31.75
C ARG A 952 1.07 16.20 30.47
N LEU A 953 0.93 17.09 29.50
CA LEU A 953 1.51 16.92 28.17
C LEU A 953 3.02 17.18 28.24
N PRO A 954 3.85 16.37 27.55
CA PRO A 954 5.30 16.48 27.64
C PRO A 954 5.80 17.69 26.85
N LEU A 955 6.94 18.23 27.29
CA LEU A 955 7.74 19.15 26.48
C LEU A 955 8.09 18.51 25.13
N GLU A 956 7.90 19.26 24.03
CA GLU A 956 8.16 18.73 22.69
C GLU A 956 9.67 18.49 22.47
N PRO A 957 10.09 17.33 21.90
CA PRO A 957 11.48 17.08 21.55
C PRO A 957 12.06 18.15 20.64
N PHE A 958 13.28 18.61 20.94
CA PHE A 958 13.95 19.66 20.17
C PHE A 958 15.45 19.38 20.02
N SER A 959 16.09 20.09 19.08
CA SER A 959 17.54 20.16 19.01
C SER A 959 17.99 21.48 18.37
N ILE A 960 18.75 22.28 19.10
CA ILE A 960 19.13 23.65 18.75
C ILE A 960 20.63 23.84 18.95
N ASN A 961 21.29 24.53 18.01
CA ASN A 961 22.64 25.05 18.20
C ASN A 961 22.52 26.46 18.82
N THR A 962 23.27 26.73 19.89
CA THR A 962 23.27 28.04 20.57
C THR A 962 24.70 28.57 20.73
N ARG A 963 24.82 29.90 20.91
CA ARG A 963 26.09 30.62 21.10
C ARG A 963 26.03 31.49 22.34
N TYR A 964 27.13 31.55 23.08
CA TYR A 964 27.31 32.53 24.15
C TYR A 964 27.50 33.96 23.57
N PRO A 965 26.99 35.03 24.21
CA PRO A 965 27.16 36.41 23.74
C PRO A 965 28.64 36.84 23.65
N GLU A 966 28.93 37.82 22.80
CA GLU A 966 30.25 38.47 22.80
C GLU A 966 30.31 39.58 23.85
N GLY A 967 31.41 39.66 24.62
CA GLY A 967 31.66 40.74 25.58
C GLY A 967 31.33 40.46 27.05
N ALA A 968 31.06 39.20 27.43
CA ALA A 968 31.14 38.75 28.81
C ALA A 968 32.42 37.92 28.98
N ASP A 969 33.34 38.43 29.80
CA ASP A 969 34.73 37.96 29.88
C ASP A 969 34.90 36.60 30.59
N ILE A 970 36.09 36.03 30.38
CA ILE A 970 36.61 34.77 30.97
C ILE A 970 37.16 35.04 32.37
#